data_AF-A0A3M0GGH1-F1
#
_entry.id   AF-A0A3M0GGH1-F1
#
_cell.length_a   1.000
_cell.length_b   1.000
_cell.length_c   1.000
_cell.angle_alpha   90.00
_cell.angle_beta   90.00
_cell.angle_gamma   90.00
#
_symmetry.space_group_name_H-M   'P 1'
#
loop_
_entity.id
_entity.type
_entity.pdbx_description
1 polymer ?
#
loop_
_entity_poly.entity_id
_entity_poly.type
_entity_poly.pdbx_seq_one_letter_code
_entity_poly.pdbx_strand_id
1 'polypeptide(L)'
;MIPEVQGPILEDDTTHMFSSMKRARVPFDVADYGYVEEEYFLSGTSNVYDDASGDVAVVTEDVPYVNRIIVRRPAKAADSSGVIDVEVTNASNGFAGEDMWRRLWQHHFANGDTYVGIVSKPSQIEALKTYDPVRYAPVAWDEEGQAWDIIAQMGALLKSEDAGLILGGQEPKTILLTGQSQSGGYLATYTNKIAGLAEEANGQSVYDGYLNVAGLTGRSLRTGGRATPAVDPVLSVPNILVDSEAILDRRGPRSLPPKQRVWAVPGTPHTDLLSPVIPSDEEIAKSGRSFNTDVHKPEFLERLNHYPLEPTIFAATDALVKWHQEGIPAAPSLWETTTATGALLRDDAGNALGGVRYGLIDHPLGQYLGTDGPGFTAHGVMDLMSLSDFTTAYKTRAQYLALMAEVDARQISAGYLTPEGEDYFVHVANYMMDRIGVAKTPLAATISATTAPQTCSASGASVPGSVTLTQDGVASVEVYVGEKTGTKAGDLSSLAAGKYLIIATAKDGHAFTTIPDGWTASPTKDAEGNTVKISGIVTVGATTCTPPTTTPPVTTPPPTPSYPGSIYTTPGYHNYNGRHWFTSCEPYSVTQRCRTLIQATTVTQVKGQFIKKLGWTFNNLTYLPAKKSVWAGNPLARTGSWTAADGRQWRTECNTPATGGNGCRSYATAKVIDNIAKTGQPVRYGWITKEIFNNIVLFS
;
A
#
# COMPACT_ATOMS: atom_id res chain seq x y z
N MET A 1 -34.86 20.14 -13.54
CA MET A 1 -34.45 20.37 -14.94
C MET A 1 -33.26 19.45 -15.22
N ILE A 2 -33.19 18.83 -16.40
CA ILE A 2 -32.04 17.99 -16.80
C ILE A 2 -31.08 18.87 -17.61
N PRO A 3 -29.78 18.93 -17.27
CA PRO A 3 -28.81 19.72 -18.01
C PRO A 3 -28.45 19.04 -19.34
N GLU A 4 -28.04 19.83 -20.32
CA GLU A 4 -27.47 19.33 -21.57
C GLU A 4 -26.04 18.82 -21.33
N VAL A 5 -25.69 17.71 -21.99
CA VAL A 5 -24.37 17.08 -21.90
C VAL A 5 -23.65 17.22 -23.23
N GLN A 6 -22.44 17.78 -23.20
CA GLN A 6 -21.52 17.82 -24.34
C GLN A 6 -20.27 17.01 -24.05
N GLY A 7 -20.01 15.97 -24.85
CA GLY A 7 -18.79 15.19 -24.77
C GLY A 7 -18.94 13.75 -25.28
N PRO A 8 -17.92 12.90 -25.07
CA PRO A 8 -16.68 13.21 -24.34
C PRO A 8 -15.82 14.25 -25.09
N ILE A 9 -15.18 15.15 -24.34
CA ILE A 9 -14.27 16.17 -24.90
C ILE A 9 -12.96 15.47 -25.27
N LEU A 10 -12.70 15.36 -26.56
CA LEU A 10 -11.54 14.65 -27.09
C LEU A 10 -10.21 15.30 -26.66
N GLU A 11 -9.19 14.45 -26.55
CA GLU A 11 -7.81 14.85 -26.29
C GLU A 11 -6.95 14.56 -27.52
N ASP A 12 -5.87 15.33 -27.67
CA ASP A 12 -4.83 15.09 -28.67
C ASP A 12 -3.44 15.45 -28.12
N ASP A 13 -2.41 15.41 -28.96
CA ASP A 13 -1.02 15.67 -28.53
C ASP A 13 -0.80 17.10 -28.01
N THR A 14 -1.75 18.02 -28.22
CA THR A 14 -1.69 19.44 -27.85
C THR A 14 -2.60 19.83 -26.69
N THR A 15 -3.61 19.02 -26.38
CA THR A 15 -4.57 19.28 -25.30
C THR A 15 -5.01 17.99 -24.59
N HIS A 16 -5.06 18.03 -23.26
CA HIS A 16 -5.54 16.94 -22.42
C HIS A 16 -6.28 17.50 -21.20
N MET A 17 -7.13 16.68 -20.58
CA MET A 17 -7.92 17.11 -19.43
C MET A 17 -7.03 17.34 -18.21
N PHE A 18 -7.34 18.40 -17.45
CA PHE A 18 -6.76 18.60 -16.13
C PHE A 18 -7.17 17.45 -15.19
N SER A 19 -6.22 16.94 -14.40
CA SER A 19 -6.40 15.81 -13.47
C SER A 19 -6.57 14.44 -14.13
N SER A 20 -6.05 14.23 -15.35
CA SER A 20 -5.96 12.87 -15.91
C SER A 20 -5.02 11.98 -15.11
N MET A 21 -5.37 10.71 -14.94
CA MET A 21 -4.47 9.71 -14.31
C MET A 21 -3.18 9.47 -15.10
N LYS A 22 -3.17 9.77 -16.41
CA LYS A 22 -1.94 9.75 -17.23
C LYS A 22 -0.95 10.86 -16.88
N ARG A 23 -1.39 11.84 -16.11
CA ARG A 23 -0.63 13.03 -15.68
C ARG A 23 -0.70 13.25 -14.16
N ALA A 24 -1.16 12.24 -13.43
CA ALA A 24 -1.11 12.22 -11.98
C ALA A 24 0.34 12.23 -11.49
N ARG A 25 0.53 12.48 -10.20
CA ARG A 25 1.85 12.41 -9.55
C ARG A 25 2.55 11.08 -9.81
N VAL A 26 1.81 9.98 -9.76
CA VAL A 26 2.26 8.67 -10.24
C VAL A 26 1.38 8.28 -11.43
N PRO A 27 1.82 8.55 -12.68
CA PRO A 27 1.01 8.30 -13.87
C PRO A 27 0.64 6.83 -14.07
N PHE A 28 -0.60 6.58 -14.46
CA PHE A 28 -1.06 5.28 -14.96
C PHE A 28 -2.23 5.43 -15.95
N ASP A 29 -2.52 4.38 -16.72
CA ASP A 29 -3.68 4.34 -17.61
C ASP A 29 -4.83 3.61 -16.91
N VAL A 30 -5.99 4.26 -16.75
CA VAL A 30 -7.19 3.63 -16.16
C VAL A 30 -7.67 2.43 -17.00
N ALA A 31 -7.32 2.38 -18.29
CA ALA A 31 -7.62 1.24 -19.15
C ALA A 31 -6.95 -0.06 -18.70
N ASP A 32 -5.81 0.02 -17.99
CA ASP A 32 -5.15 -1.16 -17.39
C ASP A 32 -6.02 -1.81 -16.28
N TYR A 33 -7.00 -1.07 -15.77
CA TYR A 33 -7.98 -1.51 -14.78
C TYR A 33 -9.37 -1.80 -15.40
N GLY A 34 -9.49 -1.75 -16.73
CA GLY A 34 -10.77 -1.95 -17.43
C GLY A 34 -11.70 -0.75 -17.38
N TYR A 35 -11.18 0.44 -17.05
CA TYR A 35 -11.92 1.68 -16.95
C TYR A 35 -11.70 2.59 -18.16
N VAL A 36 -12.58 3.57 -18.31
CA VAL A 36 -12.37 4.77 -19.14
C VAL A 36 -12.37 6.01 -18.25
N GLU A 37 -11.63 7.02 -18.66
CA GLU A 37 -11.60 8.36 -18.06
C GLU A 37 -11.99 9.34 -19.17
N GLU A 38 -13.08 10.08 -18.95
CA GLU A 38 -13.72 10.94 -19.94
C GLU A 38 -14.09 12.28 -19.30
N GLU A 39 -14.06 13.36 -20.09
CA GLU A 39 -14.44 14.70 -19.65
C GLU A 39 -15.67 15.16 -20.44
N TYR A 40 -16.60 15.85 -19.76
CA TYR A 40 -17.82 16.39 -20.37
C TYR A 40 -18.08 17.81 -19.89
N PHE A 41 -18.81 18.59 -20.69
CA PHE A 41 -19.43 19.84 -20.26
C PHE A 41 -20.91 19.62 -19.98
N LEU A 42 -21.39 20.24 -18.90
CA LEU A 42 -22.81 20.29 -18.54
C LEU A 42 -23.30 21.72 -18.67
N SER A 43 -24.38 21.96 -19.42
CA SER A 43 -24.95 23.29 -19.60
C SER A 43 -26.44 23.34 -19.25
N GLY A 44 -26.87 24.47 -18.73
CA GLY A 44 -28.26 24.67 -18.32
C GLY A 44 -28.45 26.05 -17.69
N THR A 45 -29.55 26.21 -16.97
CA THR A 45 -29.79 27.36 -16.11
C THR A 45 -29.84 26.94 -14.65
N SER A 46 -29.46 27.85 -13.75
CA SER A 46 -29.41 27.64 -12.31
C SER A 46 -29.98 28.85 -11.58
N ASN A 47 -30.64 28.62 -10.46
CA ASN A 47 -31.06 29.67 -9.55
C ASN A 47 -29.94 30.02 -8.56
N VAL A 48 -30.02 31.23 -8.02
CA VAL A 48 -29.21 31.72 -6.90
C VAL A 48 -30.13 31.93 -5.73
N TYR A 49 -29.72 31.47 -4.55
CA TYR A 49 -30.55 31.45 -3.35
C TYR A 49 -30.03 32.39 -2.26
N ASP A 50 -30.91 32.81 -1.36
CA ASP A 50 -30.58 33.45 -0.09
C ASP A 50 -31.51 32.90 1.00
N ASP A 51 -31.11 33.04 2.27
CA ASP A 51 -31.93 32.67 3.43
C ASP A 51 -31.99 33.78 4.49
N ALA A 52 -31.68 35.02 4.11
CA ALA A 52 -31.75 36.18 4.99
C ALA A 52 -33.13 36.40 5.65
N SER A 53 -34.23 35.92 5.03
CA SER A 53 -35.59 35.95 5.57
C SER A 53 -35.92 34.84 6.58
N GLY A 54 -35.00 33.89 6.80
CA GLY A 54 -35.21 32.69 7.61
C GLY A 54 -35.51 31.44 6.78
N ASP A 55 -36.20 31.61 5.66
CA ASP A 55 -36.47 30.56 4.67
C ASP A 55 -35.60 30.74 3.42
N VAL A 56 -35.27 29.63 2.76
CA VAL A 56 -34.53 29.63 1.48
C VAL A 56 -35.45 30.18 0.38
N ALA A 57 -34.99 31.22 -0.31
CA ALA A 57 -35.70 31.83 -1.42
C ALA A 57 -34.76 32.03 -2.61
N VAL A 58 -35.32 31.92 -3.82
CA VAL A 58 -34.60 32.29 -5.04
C VAL A 58 -34.50 33.81 -5.11
N VAL A 59 -33.29 34.33 -5.30
CA VAL A 59 -32.99 35.76 -5.47
C VAL A 59 -32.57 36.11 -6.90
N THR A 60 -32.17 35.12 -7.70
CA THR A 60 -31.94 35.29 -9.13
C THR A 60 -32.28 33.97 -9.82
N GLU A 61 -33.16 34.04 -10.81
CA GLU A 61 -33.65 32.90 -11.57
C GLU A 61 -32.85 32.72 -12.87
N ASP A 62 -32.83 31.48 -13.37
CA ASP A 62 -32.40 31.13 -14.72
C ASP A 62 -31.01 31.66 -15.15
N VAL A 63 -30.05 31.70 -14.22
CA VAL A 63 -28.67 32.10 -14.53
C VAL A 63 -28.01 31.01 -15.38
N PRO A 64 -27.56 31.30 -16.61
CA PRO A 64 -26.94 30.30 -17.47
C PRO A 64 -25.61 29.83 -16.89
N TYR A 65 -25.28 28.56 -17.11
CA TYR A 65 -23.99 28.02 -16.74
C TYR A 65 -23.48 27.01 -17.78
N VAL A 66 -22.15 26.87 -17.83
CA VAL A 66 -21.46 25.71 -18.39
C VAL A 66 -20.46 25.22 -17.34
N ASN A 67 -20.66 24.01 -16.85
CA ASN A 67 -19.82 23.35 -15.86
C ASN A 67 -19.01 22.22 -16.54
N ARG A 68 -18.01 21.69 -15.86
CA ARG A 68 -17.15 20.61 -16.31
C ARG A 68 -17.23 19.44 -15.33
N ILE A 69 -17.37 18.23 -15.88
CA ILE A 69 -17.28 16.99 -15.12
C ILE A 69 -16.18 16.06 -15.66
N ILE A 70 -15.56 15.28 -14.77
CA ILE A 70 -14.81 14.05 -15.14
C ILE A 70 -15.68 12.86 -14.80
N VAL A 71 -15.65 11.85 -15.64
CA VAL A 71 -16.24 10.54 -15.39
C VAL A 71 -15.16 9.47 -15.50
N ARG A 72 -15.00 8.68 -14.44
CA ARG A 72 -14.19 7.45 -14.47
C ARG A 72 -15.10 6.27 -14.19
N ARG A 73 -15.28 5.40 -15.19
CA ARG A 73 -16.25 4.29 -15.12
C ARG A 73 -15.72 3.02 -15.76
N PRO A 74 -16.27 1.84 -15.43
CA PRO A 74 -15.99 0.63 -16.19
C PRO A 74 -16.25 0.82 -17.69
N ALA A 75 -15.31 0.33 -18.51
CA ALA A 75 -15.41 0.43 -19.96
C ALA A 75 -16.58 -0.40 -20.54
N LYS A 76 -17.01 -1.44 -19.82
CA LYS A 76 -18.13 -2.30 -20.19
C LYS A 76 -19.21 -2.24 -19.13
N ALA A 77 -20.46 -2.12 -19.56
CA ALA A 77 -21.60 -2.06 -18.65
C ALA A 77 -21.71 -3.30 -17.73
N ALA A 78 -21.32 -4.48 -18.22
CA ALA A 78 -21.34 -5.72 -17.44
C ALA A 78 -20.34 -5.77 -16.28
N ASP A 79 -19.35 -4.89 -16.28
CA ASP A 79 -18.34 -4.78 -15.21
C ASP A 79 -18.74 -3.71 -14.17
N SER A 80 -19.90 -3.05 -14.34
CA SER A 80 -20.39 -2.01 -13.43
C SER A 80 -21.14 -2.59 -12.23
N SER A 81 -20.87 -2.04 -11.05
CA SER A 81 -21.65 -2.29 -9.83
C SER A 81 -23.03 -1.63 -9.89
N GLY A 82 -23.12 -0.51 -10.61
CA GLY A 82 -24.23 0.44 -10.59
C GLY A 82 -24.13 1.49 -9.47
N VAL A 83 -23.05 1.52 -8.68
CA VAL A 83 -22.78 2.58 -7.70
C VAL A 83 -22.07 3.74 -8.39
N ILE A 84 -22.61 4.94 -8.21
CA ILE A 84 -22.06 6.19 -8.76
C ILE A 84 -21.69 7.10 -7.59
N ASP A 85 -20.40 7.42 -7.45
CA ASP A 85 -19.85 8.39 -6.52
C ASP A 85 -19.74 9.75 -7.22
N VAL A 86 -20.65 10.66 -6.88
CA VAL A 86 -20.66 12.04 -7.37
C VAL A 86 -19.93 12.93 -6.38
N GLU A 87 -18.71 13.32 -6.70
CA GLU A 87 -17.90 14.21 -5.88
C GLU A 87 -18.14 15.68 -6.25
N VAL A 88 -18.42 16.50 -5.23
CA VAL A 88 -18.21 17.94 -5.30
C VAL A 88 -16.70 18.20 -5.15
N THR A 89 -16.02 18.59 -6.23
CA THR A 89 -14.55 18.73 -6.20
C THR A 89 -14.12 19.86 -5.24
N ASN A 90 -13.09 19.61 -4.45
CA ASN A 90 -12.61 20.55 -3.45
C ASN A 90 -11.86 21.74 -4.07
N ALA A 91 -12.21 22.96 -3.68
CA ALA A 91 -11.62 24.20 -4.24
C ALA A 91 -10.52 24.84 -3.38
N SER A 92 -10.11 24.23 -2.26
CA SER A 92 -9.22 24.87 -1.27
C SER A 92 -7.82 25.20 -1.82
N ASN A 93 -7.32 24.40 -2.78
CA ASN A 93 -6.05 24.66 -3.47
C ASN A 93 -6.21 25.57 -4.70
N GLY A 94 -7.41 26.09 -4.95
CA GLY A 94 -7.72 26.95 -6.09
C GLY A 94 -7.93 26.22 -7.42
N PHE A 95 -7.77 24.89 -7.48
CA PHE A 95 -8.11 24.04 -8.63
C PHE A 95 -9.16 23.00 -8.25
N ALA A 96 -9.69 22.25 -9.23
CA ALA A 96 -10.64 21.18 -9.01
C ALA A 96 -9.94 19.95 -8.39
N GLY A 97 -9.88 19.89 -7.06
CA GLY A 97 -9.29 18.78 -6.32
C GLY A 97 -10.26 17.62 -6.13
N GLU A 98 -9.86 16.42 -6.53
CA GLU A 98 -10.65 15.19 -6.43
C GLU A 98 -10.32 14.46 -5.11
N ASP A 99 -10.74 15.06 -4.00
CA ASP A 99 -10.46 14.63 -2.63
C ASP A 99 -11.14 13.30 -2.28
N MET A 100 -12.29 12.98 -2.88
CA MET A 100 -12.95 11.69 -2.72
C MET A 100 -12.34 10.64 -3.65
N TRP A 101 -12.06 10.99 -4.92
CA TRP A 101 -11.30 10.12 -5.83
C TRP A 101 -9.99 9.64 -5.21
N ARG A 102 -9.18 10.55 -4.65
CA ARG A 102 -7.89 10.19 -4.05
C ARG A 102 -8.02 9.18 -2.90
N ARG A 103 -9.16 9.21 -2.19
CA ARG A 103 -9.44 8.33 -1.05
C ARG A 103 -10.09 7.02 -1.52
N LEU A 104 -10.84 7.01 -2.63
CA LEU A 104 -11.69 5.91 -3.08
C LEU A 104 -11.23 5.18 -4.35
N TRP A 105 -10.20 5.64 -5.07
CA TRP A 105 -9.87 5.10 -6.40
C TRP A 105 -9.63 3.58 -6.43
N GLN A 106 -9.02 3.00 -5.38
CA GLN A 106 -8.80 1.56 -5.27
C GLN A 106 -10.12 0.81 -5.09
N HIS A 107 -10.96 1.31 -4.20
CA HIS A 107 -12.29 0.77 -3.92
C HIS A 107 -13.18 0.84 -5.15
N HIS A 108 -13.16 1.96 -5.87
CA HIS A 108 -13.88 2.13 -7.13
C HIS A 108 -13.49 1.05 -8.13
N PHE A 109 -12.19 0.86 -8.37
CA PHE A 109 -11.69 -0.19 -9.28
C PHE A 109 -11.97 -1.61 -8.79
N ALA A 110 -11.92 -1.86 -7.48
CA ALA A 110 -12.19 -3.18 -6.92
C ALA A 110 -13.65 -3.60 -7.11
N ASN A 111 -14.58 -2.64 -7.03
CA ASN A 111 -16.01 -2.90 -7.07
C ASN A 111 -16.66 -2.76 -8.45
N GLY A 112 -16.05 -1.98 -9.36
CA GLY A 112 -16.73 -1.59 -10.60
C GLY A 112 -17.59 -0.33 -10.43
N ASP A 113 -17.28 0.53 -9.46
CA ASP A 113 -18.02 1.77 -9.19
C ASP A 113 -17.61 2.87 -10.18
N THR A 114 -18.53 3.79 -10.44
CA THR A 114 -18.28 4.96 -11.29
C THR A 114 -18.04 6.20 -10.44
N TYR A 115 -17.00 6.95 -10.76
CA TYR A 115 -16.70 8.25 -10.19
C TYR A 115 -17.13 9.37 -11.14
N VAL A 116 -17.77 10.42 -10.59
CA VAL A 116 -18.13 11.65 -11.30
C VAL A 116 -17.67 12.86 -10.48
N GLY A 117 -16.70 13.63 -10.95
CA GLY A 117 -16.22 14.84 -10.27
C GLY A 117 -16.80 16.11 -10.88
N ILE A 118 -17.51 16.94 -10.11
CA ILE A 118 -18.14 18.20 -10.55
C ILE A 118 -17.34 19.41 -10.06
N VAL A 119 -17.09 20.38 -10.94
CA VAL A 119 -16.53 21.69 -10.55
C VAL A 119 -17.53 22.46 -9.69
N SER A 120 -17.10 22.91 -8.52
CA SER A 120 -17.97 23.48 -7.49
C SER A 120 -17.75 24.97 -7.23
N LYS A 121 -16.79 25.61 -7.91
CA LYS A 121 -16.45 27.02 -7.63
C LYS A 121 -15.87 27.78 -8.83
N PRO A 122 -16.17 29.08 -9.00
CA PRO A 122 -15.56 29.91 -10.04
C PRO A 122 -14.02 29.91 -10.03
N SER A 123 -13.39 29.87 -8.86
CA SER A 123 -11.91 29.83 -8.78
C SER A 123 -11.30 28.60 -9.45
N GLN A 124 -12.02 27.47 -9.50
CA GLN A 124 -11.59 26.27 -10.20
C GLN A 124 -11.72 26.43 -11.72
N ILE A 125 -12.76 27.14 -12.20
CA ILE A 125 -12.91 27.49 -13.62
C ILE A 125 -11.74 28.37 -14.07
N GLU A 126 -11.35 29.35 -13.25
CA GLU A 126 -10.17 30.19 -13.55
C GLU A 126 -8.89 29.36 -13.65
N ALA A 127 -8.74 28.33 -12.81
CA ALA A 127 -7.60 27.41 -12.90
C ALA A 127 -7.64 26.57 -14.18
N LEU A 128 -8.82 26.08 -14.59
CA LEU A 128 -9.01 25.36 -15.85
C LEU A 128 -8.69 26.25 -17.05
N LYS A 129 -9.21 27.48 -17.10
CA LYS A 129 -8.92 28.44 -18.18
C LYS A 129 -7.45 28.85 -18.23
N THR A 130 -6.77 28.92 -17.09
CA THR A 130 -5.33 29.15 -17.05
C THR A 130 -4.57 27.94 -17.58
N TYR A 131 -5.01 26.74 -17.23
CA TYR A 131 -4.41 25.48 -17.63
C TYR A 131 -4.49 25.23 -19.14
N ASP A 132 -5.67 25.39 -19.73
CA ASP A 132 -5.90 25.29 -21.17
C ASP A 132 -7.02 26.26 -21.59
N PRO A 133 -6.65 27.47 -22.06
CA PRO A 133 -7.63 28.51 -22.37
C PRO A 133 -8.52 28.19 -23.57
N VAL A 134 -8.07 27.31 -24.49
CA VAL A 134 -8.86 26.93 -25.66
C VAL A 134 -9.84 25.83 -25.29
N ARG A 135 -9.37 24.77 -24.63
CA ARG A 135 -10.21 23.66 -24.18
C ARG A 135 -11.33 24.12 -23.25
N TYR A 136 -11.01 24.99 -22.29
CA TYR A 136 -11.94 25.40 -21.24
C TYR A 136 -12.62 26.76 -21.49
N ALA A 137 -12.48 27.34 -22.70
CA ALA A 137 -13.21 28.55 -23.10
C ALA A 137 -14.73 28.47 -22.85
N PRO A 138 -15.42 27.31 -23.09
CA PRO A 138 -16.86 27.22 -22.85
C PRO A 138 -17.27 27.23 -21.37
N VAL A 139 -16.41 26.78 -20.44
CA VAL A 139 -16.76 26.64 -19.02
C VAL A 139 -16.97 28.03 -18.41
N ALA A 140 -18.18 28.31 -17.93
CA ALA A 140 -18.57 29.65 -17.53
C ALA A 140 -19.68 29.65 -16.48
N TRP A 141 -19.36 30.16 -15.30
CA TRP A 141 -20.26 30.65 -14.26
C TRP A 141 -19.42 31.35 -13.19
N ASP A 142 -19.91 32.43 -12.60
CA ASP A 142 -19.13 33.32 -11.72
C ASP A 142 -19.80 33.56 -10.37
N GLU A 143 -21.05 33.14 -10.22
CA GLU A 143 -21.82 33.24 -8.99
C GLU A 143 -21.79 31.92 -8.20
N GLU A 144 -21.20 31.92 -7.00
CA GLU A 144 -21.05 30.70 -6.19
C GLU A 144 -22.38 30.00 -5.89
N GLY A 145 -23.49 30.75 -5.85
CA GLY A 145 -24.83 30.21 -5.64
C GLY A 145 -25.34 29.31 -6.76
N GLN A 146 -24.80 29.40 -7.97
CA GLN A 146 -25.18 28.50 -9.06
C GLN A 146 -24.82 27.03 -8.77
N ALA A 147 -23.84 26.79 -7.89
CA ALA A 147 -23.38 25.44 -7.54
C ALA A 147 -24.51 24.53 -7.03
N TRP A 148 -25.51 25.08 -6.34
CA TRP A 148 -26.58 24.30 -5.70
C TRP A 148 -27.45 23.56 -6.72
N ASP A 149 -27.90 24.30 -7.74
CA ASP A 149 -28.70 23.71 -8.80
C ASP A 149 -27.83 22.84 -9.71
N ILE A 150 -26.58 23.22 -9.99
CA ILE A 150 -25.66 22.37 -10.76
C ILE A 150 -25.49 20.99 -10.09
N ILE A 151 -25.29 20.96 -8.76
CA ILE A 151 -25.20 19.72 -7.99
C ILE A 151 -26.53 18.95 -8.05
N ALA A 152 -27.68 19.60 -7.86
CA ALA A 152 -28.97 18.92 -7.94
C ALA A 152 -29.27 18.34 -9.33
N GLN A 153 -28.90 19.09 -10.38
CA GLN A 153 -29.09 18.73 -11.79
C GLN A 153 -28.21 17.55 -12.21
N MET A 154 -27.01 17.39 -11.64
CA MET A 154 -26.19 16.19 -11.85
C MET A 154 -26.90 14.92 -11.33
N GLY A 155 -27.43 14.96 -10.11
CA GLY A 155 -28.19 13.84 -9.55
C GLY A 155 -29.45 13.54 -10.38
N ALA A 156 -30.16 14.58 -10.81
CA ALA A 156 -31.33 14.43 -11.68
C ALA A 156 -30.97 13.82 -13.05
N LEU A 157 -29.87 14.26 -13.68
CA LEU A 157 -29.35 13.69 -14.92
C LEU A 157 -29.09 12.19 -14.78
N LEU A 158 -28.41 11.78 -13.70
CA LEU A 158 -28.09 10.37 -13.45
C LEU A 158 -29.33 9.51 -13.18
N LYS A 159 -30.45 10.09 -12.73
CA LYS A 159 -31.73 9.39 -12.58
C LYS A 159 -32.62 9.41 -13.83
N SER A 160 -32.20 10.09 -14.89
CA SER A 160 -32.95 10.22 -16.13
C SER A 160 -32.51 9.22 -17.20
N GLU A 161 -33.26 9.13 -18.30
CA GLU A 161 -32.87 8.34 -19.47
C GLU A 161 -31.56 8.85 -20.10
N ASP A 162 -31.21 10.11 -19.88
CA ASP A 162 -29.99 10.75 -20.40
C ASP A 162 -28.72 10.37 -19.61
N ALA A 163 -28.84 9.61 -18.52
CA ALA A 163 -27.68 9.09 -17.78
C ALA A 163 -26.72 8.29 -18.68
N GLY A 164 -27.25 7.63 -19.72
CA GLY A 164 -26.48 6.88 -20.71
C GLY A 164 -25.46 7.73 -21.48
N LEU A 165 -25.64 9.04 -21.57
CA LEU A 165 -24.72 9.97 -22.24
C LEU A 165 -23.34 10.01 -21.57
N ILE A 166 -23.27 9.76 -20.26
CA ILE A 166 -22.02 9.79 -19.49
C ILE A 166 -21.66 8.42 -18.89
N LEU A 167 -22.67 7.58 -18.62
CA LEU A 167 -22.48 6.27 -18.02
C LEU A 167 -22.16 5.17 -19.05
N GLY A 168 -22.22 5.45 -20.35
CA GLY A 168 -21.88 4.48 -21.39
C GLY A 168 -22.76 3.23 -21.36
N GLY A 169 -24.05 3.40 -21.01
CA GLY A 169 -25.03 2.33 -20.91
C GLY A 169 -25.06 1.56 -19.58
N GLN A 170 -24.34 2.04 -18.55
CA GLN A 170 -24.49 1.49 -17.19
C GLN A 170 -25.80 1.96 -16.57
N GLU A 171 -26.46 1.06 -15.85
CA GLU A 171 -27.67 1.36 -15.08
C GLU A 171 -27.28 1.76 -13.64
N PRO A 172 -27.56 3.00 -13.21
CA PRO A 172 -27.30 3.42 -11.85
C PRO A 172 -28.29 2.76 -10.88
N LYS A 173 -27.76 2.20 -9.79
CA LYS A 173 -28.50 1.58 -8.68
C LYS A 173 -28.42 2.38 -7.38
N THR A 174 -27.30 3.04 -7.15
CA THR A 174 -27.10 3.97 -6.03
C THR A 174 -26.28 5.14 -6.50
N ILE A 175 -26.78 6.36 -6.30
CA ILE A 175 -26.06 7.60 -6.63
C ILE A 175 -25.73 8.32 -5.31
N LEU A 176 -24.46 8.38 -4.94
CA LEU A 176 -23.99 9.05 -3.74
C LEU A 176 -23.51 10.46 -4.08
N LEU A 177 -23.81 11.44 -3.22
CA LEU A 177 -23.15 12.76 -3.25
C LEU A 177 -22.09 12.81 -2.16
N THR A 178 -20.86 13.11 -2.53
CA THR A 178 -19.70 13.03 -1.65
C THR A 178 -18.87 14.30 -1.69
N GLY A 179 -18.12 14.55 -0.62
CA GLY A 179 -17.22 15.70 -0.56
C GLY A 179 -16.39 15.73 0.70
N GLN A 180 -15.19 16.28 0.60
CA GLN A 180 -14.26 16.40 1.72
C GLN A 180 -14.00 17.87 2.07
N SER A 181 -13.83 18.20 3.35
CA SER A 181 -13.32 19.52 3.77
C SER A 181 -14.18 20.68 3.29
N GLN A 182 -13.67 21.50 2.37
CA GLN A 182 -14.41 22.61 1.80
C GLN A 182 -15.63 22.13 1.03
N SER A 183 -15.53 21.06 0.25
CA SER A 183 -16.68 20.45 -0.43
C SER A 183 -17.60 19.68 0.52
N GLY A 184 -17.08 19.16 1.63
CA GLY A 184 -17.92 18.72 2.75
C GLY A 184 -18.79 19.85 3.32
N GLY A 185 -18.31 21.09 3.30
CA GLY A 185 -19.13 22.28 3.60
C GLY A 185 -20.24 22.55 2.58
N TYR A 186 -20.02 22.23 1.29
CA TYR A 186 -21.09 22.27 0.27
C TYR A 186 -22.13 21.20 0.56
N LEU A 187 -21.74 19.96 0.89
CA LEU A 187 -22.66 18.92 1.32
C LEU A 187 -23.48 19.34 2.55
N ALA A 188 -22.85 19.99 3.52
CA ALA A 188 -23.52 20.49 4.72
C ALA A 188 -24.62 21.50 4.36
N THR A 189 -24.35 22.49 3.49
CA THR A 189 -25.38 23.41 3.01
C THR A 189 -26.42 22.72 2.15
N TYR A 190 -26.01 21.88 1.20
CA TYR A 190 -26.91 21.18 0.29
C TYR A 190 -27.94 20.34 1.05
N THR A 191 -27.49 19.48 1.96
CA THR A 191 -28.37 18.62 2.78
C THR A 191 -29.30 19.42 3.70
N ASN A 192 -28.89 20.60 4.17
CA ASN A 192 -29.69 21.42 5.08
C ASN A 192 -30.69 22.34 4.35
N LYS A 193 -30.40 22.75 3.11
CA LYS A 193 -31.08 23.86 2.45
C LYS A 193 -31.62 23.55 1.05
N ILE A 194 -30.99 22.64 0.32
CA ILE A 194 -31.25 22.41 -1.11
C ILE A 194 -31.84 21.02 -1.38
N ALA A 195 -31.41 19.98 -0.67
CA ALA A 195 -31.82 18.61 -0.92
C ALA A 195 -33.36 18.43 -0.90
N GLY A 196 -34.06 19.08 0.04
CA GLY A 196 -35.52 19.06 0.09
C GLY A 196 -36.19 19.76 -1.09
N LEU A 197 -35.64 20.90 -1.55
CA LEU A 197 -36.13 21.60 -2.74
C LEU A 197 -35.91 20.77 -4.01
N ALA A 198 -34.75 20.11 -4.12
CA ALA A 198 -34.45 19.20 -5.21
C ALA A 198 -35.37 17.97 -5.18
N GLU A 199 -35.65 17.42 -4.00
CA GLU A 199 -36.58 16.31 -3.84
C GLU A 199 -38.01 16.70 -4.26
N GLU A 200 -38.50 17.85 -3.82
CA GLU A 200 -39.81 18.38 -4.21
C GLU A 200 -39.91 18.58 -5.73
N ALA A 201 -38.89 19.19 -6.33
CA ALA A 201 -38.86 19.49 -7.77
C ALA A 201 -38.79 18.23 -8.65
N ASN A 202 -38.24 17.12 -8.14
CA ASN A 202 -38.07 15.87 -8.90
C ASN A 202 -39.04 14.76 -8.46
N GLY A 203 -39.86 14.98 -7.42
CA GLY A 203 -40.74 13.98 -6.81
C GLY A 203 -40.03 12.87 -6.03
N GLN A 204 -38.69 12.93 -5.94
CA GLN A 204 -37.82 12.02 -5.20
C GLN A 204 -36.46 12.67 -4.98
N SER A 205 -35.72 12.23 -3.95
CA SER A 205 -34.33 12.66 -3.76
C SER A 205 -33.50 12.35 -5.00
N VAL A 206 -32.71 13.31 -5.47
CA VAL A 206 -31.81 13.16 -6.63
C VAL A 206 -30.54 12.36 -6.31
N TYR A 207 -30.26 12.17 -5.02
CA TYR A 207 -29.19 11.32 -4.50
C TYR A 207 -29.75 10.26 -3.55
N ASP A 208 -29.12 9.11 -3.50
CA ASP A 208 -29.52 7.94 -2.71
C ASP A 208 -28.79 7.85 -1.37
N GLY A 209 -27.75 8.66 -1.18
CA GLY A 209 -27.04 8.84 0.08
C GLY A 209 -26.02 9.98 0.03
N TYR A 210 -25.58 10.43 1.19
CA TYR A 210 -24.61 11.51 1.34
C TYR A 210 -23.41 11.04 2.18
N LEU A 211 -22.19 11.25 1.69
CA LEU A 211 -20.95 11.00 2.42
C LEU A 211 -20.15 12.29 2.59
N ASN A 212 -20.19 12.85 3.79
CA ASN A 212 -19.41 14.02 4.15
C ASN A 212 -18.13 13.58 4.87
N VAL A 213 -16.95 13.97 4.39
CA VAL A 213 -15.68 13.58 5.01
C VAL A 213 -14.93 14.81 5.51
N ALA A 214 -14.66 14.89 6.81
CA ALA A 214 -13.93 15.99 7.44
C ALA A 214 -14.45 17.39 6.99
N GLY A 215 -15.75 17.51 6.76
CA GLY A 215 -16.41 18.74 6.33
C GLY A 215 -16.96 19.49 7.52
N LEU A 216 -16.47 20.71 7.75
CA LEU A 216 -17.03 21.61 8.75
C LEU A 216 -17.43 22.93 8.12
N THR A 217 -18.44 23.55 8.71
CA THR A 217 -19.07 24.82 8.33
C THR A 217 -19.72 24.77 6.94
N GLY A 218 -21.01 25.14 6.89
CA GLY A 218 -21.71 25.29 5.61
C GLY A 218 -21.07 26.36 4.73
N ARG A 219 -21.43 26.37 3.46
CA ARG A 219 -21.15 27.46 2.52
C ARG A 219 -22.36 28.39 2.39
N SER A 220 -22.11 29.63 2.02
CA SER A 220 -23.17 30.61 1.76
C SER A 220 -23.96 30.22 0.51
N LEU A 221 -25.25 30.55 0.49
CA LEU A 221 -26.11 30.23 -0.64
C LEU A 221 -25.80 31.05 -1.91
N ARG A 222 -24.99 32.10 -1.79
CA ARG A 222 -24.53 32.99 -2.87
C ARG A 222 -23.19 33.65 -2.54
N THR A 223 -22.57 34.26 -3.54
CA THR A 223 -21.34 35.06 -3.42
C THR A 223 -21.54 36.19 -2.42
N GLY A 224 -20.58 36.34 -1.50
CA GLY A 224 -20.62 37.35 -0.44
C GLY A 224 -21.71 37.14 0.62
N GLY A 225 -22.49 36.06 0.52
CA GLY A 225 -23.47 35.67 1.54
C GLY A 225 -22.79 35.15 2.81
N ARG A 226 -23.58 34.98 3.87
CA ARG A 226 -23.12 34.39 5.12
C ARG A 226 -23.45 32.90 5.15
N ALA A 227 -22.49 32.06 5.51
CA ALA A 227 -22.76 30.67 5.81
C ALA A 227 -23.56 30.55 7.11
N THR A 228 -24.68 29.83 7.07
CA THR A 228 -25.38 29.39 8.28
C THR A 228 -24.69 28.15 8.85
N PRO A 229 -24.55 28.05 10.19
CA PRO A 229 -24.08 26.81 10.82
C PRO A 229 -24.97 25.64 10.39
N ALA A 230 -24.34 24.54 9.98
CA ALA A 230 -25.07 23.32 9.63
C ALA A 230 -25.74 22.74 10.87
N VAL A 231 -26.99 22.28 10.73
CA VAL A 231 -27.66 21.44 11.72
C VAL A 231 -27.67 19.99 11.24
N ASP A 232 -28.33 19.11 11.99
CA ASP A 232 -28.52 17.70 11.62
C ASP A 232 -29.88 17.54 10.93
N PRO A 233 -29.96 17.64 9.58
CA PRO A 233 -31.24 17.66 8.87
C PRO A 233 -31.96 16.30 8.91
N VAL A 234 -33.29 16.33 8.95
CA VAL A 234 -34.09 15.13 8.67
C VAL A 234 -34.08 14.90 7.16
N LEU A 235 -33.47 13.79 6.72
CA LEU A 235 -33.32 13.45 5.31
C LEU A 235 -34.13 12.19 4.97
N SER A 236 -34.65 12.15 3.74
CA SER A 236 -35.33 10.99 3.16
C SER A 236 -34.37 9.85 2.84
N VAL A 237 -33.06 10.12 2.72
CA VAL A 237 -32.00 9.16 2.40
C VAL A 237 -30.87 9.14 3.45
N PRO A 238 -30.06 8.07 3.51
CA PRO A 238 -28.91 7.97 4.41
C PRO A 238 -27.88 9.10 4.28
N ASN A 239 -27.28 9.51 5.41
CA ASN A 239 -26.20 10.48 5.46
C ASN A 239 -25.16 10.06 6.52
N ILE A 240 -23.89 9.96 6.13
CA ILE A 240 -22.78 9.66 7.04
C ILE A 240 -21.79 10.83 6.99
N LEU A 241 -21.44 11.33 8.18
CA LEU A 241 -20.28 12.19 8.40
C LEU A 241 -19.13 11.34 8.92
N VAL A 242 -18.03 11.27 8.18
CA VAL A 242 -16.76 10.70 8.65
C VAL A 242 -15.85 11.84 9.06
N ASP A 243 -15.58 11.96 10.36
CA ASP A 243 -14.73 13.01 10.92
C ASP A 243 -13.28 12.57 11.00
N SER A 244 -12.37 13.53 10.82
CA SER A 244 -10.93 13.35 11.02
C SER A 244 -10.50 14.09 12.29
N GLU A 245 -9.50 13.56 13.02
CA GLU A 245 -8.95 14.24 14.20
C GLU A 245 -8.53 15.69 13.89
N ALA A 246 -8.08 15.95 12.67
CA ALA A 246 -7.66 17.27 12.21
C ALA A 246 -8.81 18.29 12.07
N ILE A 247 -10.02 17.80 11.78
CA ILE A 247 -11.23 18.59 11.53
C ILE A 247 -12.42 17.86 12.20
N LEU A 248 -12.59 18.11 13.50
CA LEU A 248 -13.62 17.50 14.34
C LEU A 248 -14.95 18.26 14.33
N ASP A 249 -16.07 17.54 14.26
CA ASP A 249 -17.37 18.06 14.66
C ASP A 249 -17.42 18.29 16.18
N ARG A 250 -17.08 19.51 16.58
CA ARG A 250 -17.04 19.94 17.98
C ARG A 250 -18.41 19.99 18.67
N ARG A 251 -19.51 19.68 17.96
CA ARG A 251 -20.82 19.47 18.59
C ARG A 251 -20.84 18.20 19.45
N GLY A 252 -19.94 17.24 19.18
CA GLY A 252 -19.77 16.04 19.97
C GLY A 252 -20.99 15.10 19.97
N PRO A 253 -21.04 14.15 20.93
CA PRO A 253 -22.13 13.19 21.07
C PRO A 253 -23.49 13.86 21.23
N ARG A 254 -24.46 13.47 20.40
CA ARG A 254 -25.82 14.02 20.40
C ARG A 254 -26.81 13.06 19.77
N SER A 255 -28.10 13.33 19.97
CA SER A 255 -29.17 12.63 19.26
C SER A 255 -29.18 13.06 17.80
N LEU A 256 -29.15 12.09 16.89
CA LEU A 256 -29.18 12.33 15.45
C LEU A 256 -30.52 11.85 14.85
N PRO A 257 -30.97 12.45 13.73
CA PRO A 257 -32.08 11.90 12.96
C PRO A 257 -31.83 10.44 12.53
N PRO A 258 -32.89 9.64 12.30
CA PRO A 258 -32.75 8.18 12.12
C PRO A 258 -31.78 7.75 11.01
N LYS A 259 -31.72 8.53 9.92
CA LYS A 259 -30.88 8.28 8.74
C LYS A 259 -29.51 8.95 8.78
N GLN A 260 -29.05 9.40 9.95
CA GLN A 260 -27.75 10.04 10.10
C GLN A 260 -26.78 9.24 10.95
N ARG A 261 -25.51 9.25 10.57
CA ARG A 261 -24.37 8.75 11.35
C ARG A 261 -23.22 9.74 11.39
N VAL A 262 -22.47 9.70 12.48
CA VAL A 262 -21.19 10.39 12.64
C VAL A 262 -20.16 9.36 13.09
N TRP A 263 -19.10 9.18 12.31
CA TRP A 263 -17.99 8.28 12.59
C TRP A 263 -16.72 9.11 12.72
N ALA A 264 -16.32 9.40 13.96
CA ALA A 264 -15.13 10.16 14.22
C ALA A 264 -13.90 9.25 14.34
N VAL A 265 -12.85 9.55 13.58
CA VAL A 265 -11.71 8.64 13.39
C VAL A 265 -10.44 9.28 13.99
N PRO A 266 -10.05 8.88 15.22
CA PRO A 266 -8.89 9.42 15.91
C PRO A 266 -7.58 9.13 15.16
N GLY A 267 -6.56 9.97 15.39
CA GLY A 267 -5.23 9.85 14.82
C GLY A 267 -5.10 10.21 13.33
N THR A 268 -6.21 10.44 12.63
CA THR A 268 -6.20 10.68 11.18
C THR A 268 -5.82 12.13 10.84
N PRO A 269 -4.97 12.34 9.81
CA PRO A 269 -4.75 13.66 9.23
C PRO A 269 -5.92 14.05 8.31
N HIS A 270 -6.05 15.34 8.05
CA HIS A 270 -7.08 15.87 7.17
C HIS A 270 -6.89 15.46 5.69
N THR A 271 -5.64 15.45 5.21
CA THR A 271 -5.32 15.17 3.80
C THR A 271 -4.22 14.13 3.69
N ASP A 272 -4.33 13.26 2.69
CA ASP A 272 -3.22 12.43 2.23
C ASP A 272 -2.39 13.23 1.21
N LEU A 273 -1.31 13.85 1.69
CA LEU A 273 -0.40 14.63 0.85
C LEU A 273 0.40 13.79 -0.13
N LEU A 274 0.52 12.47 0.07
CA LEU A 274 1.35 11.58 -0.76
C LEU A 274 0.54 10.74 -1.73
N SER A 275 -0.77 10.98 -1.81
CA SER A 275 -1.64 10.24 -2.73
C SER A 275 -1.06 10.21 -4.15
N PRO A 276 -0.98 9.03 -4.78
CA PRO A 276 -0.39 8.87 -6.11
C PRO A 276 -1.27 9.46 -7.22
N VAL A 277 -2.56 9.62 -6.96
CA VAL A 277 -3.60 9.93 -7.97
C VAL A 277 -4.02 11.40 -8.00
N ILE A 278 -3.26 12.28 -7.35
CA ILE A 278 -3.46 13.74 -7.50
C ILE A 278 -2.77 14.25 -8.77
N PRO A 279 -3.18 15.40 -9.34
CA PRO A 279 -2.43 16.03 -10.43
C PRO A 279 -0.94 16.19 -10.10
N SER A 280 -0.07 15.95 -11.07
CA SER A 280 1.37 16.19 -10.88
C SER A 280 1.64 17.67 -10.59
N ASP A 281 2.78 17.95 -9.96
CA ASP A 281 3.20 19.32 -9.64
C ASP A 281 3.28 20.21 -10.90
N GLU A 282 3.68 19.64 -12.05
CA GLU A 282 3.70 20.33 -13.36
C GLU A 282 2.29 20.74 -13.81
N GLU A 283 1.32 19.85 -13.67
CA GLU A 283 -0.07 20.11 -14.06
C GLU A 283 -0.73 21.15 -13.14
N ILE A 284 -0.45 21.08 -11.83
CA ILE A 284 -0.90 22.10 -10.86
C ILE A 284 -0.29 23.46 -11.22
N ALA A 285 1.01 23.51 -11.51
CA ALA A 285 1.68 24.75 -11.90
C ALA A 285 1.11 25.32 -13.21
N LYS A 286 0.81 24.47 -14.20
CA LYS A 286 0.17 24.87 -15.48
C LYS A 286 -1.20 25.52 -15.26
N SER A 287 -1.93 25.10 -14.22
CA SER A 287 -3.21 25.74 -13.82
C SER A 287 -3.05 27.10 -13.11
N GLY A 288 -1.82 27.59 -12.94
CA GLY A 288 -1.52 28.82 -12.21
C GLY A 288 -1.70 28.70 -10.70
N ARG A 289 -1.70 27.47 -10.16
CA ARG A 289 -1.85 27.18 -8.73
C ARG A 289 -0.56 26.65 -8.13
N SER A 290 -0.46 26.78 -6.81
CA SER A 290 0.67 26.28 -6.04
C SER A 290 0.42 24.85 -5.57
N PHE A 291 1.48 24.06 -5.53
CA PHE A 291 1.51 22.72 -4.92
C PHE A 291 2.39 22.75 -3.66
N ASN A 292 2.20 21.77 -2.77
CA ASN A 292 2.99 21.66 -1.56
C ASN A 292 4.39 21.10 -1.88
N THR A 293 5.43 21.92 -1.81
CA THR A 293 6.81 21.51 -2.06
C THR A 293 7.45 20.73 -0.91
N ASP A 294 6.87 20.77 0.29
CA ASP A 294 7.44 20.10 1.47
C ASP A 294 7.39 18.58 1.34
N VAL A 295 6.50 18.04 0.50
CA VAL A 295 6.43 16.60 0.18
C VAL A 295 7.71 16.05 -0.45
N HIS A 296 8.63 16.93 -0.89
CA HIS A 296 9.93 16.56 -1.45
C HIS A 296 11.08 16.61 -0.43
N LYS A 297 10.80 17.04 0.81
CA LYS A 297 11.79 17.22 1.87
C LYS A 297 11.86 15.99 2.77
N PRO A 298 13.03 15.33 2.92
CA PRO A 298 13.15 14.14 3.77
C PRO A 298 12.68 14.36 5.21
N GLU A 299 13.00 15.50 5.82
CA GLU A 299 12.63 15.85 7.18
C GLU A 299 11.10 16.01 7.37
N PHE A 300 10.40 16.44 6.32
CA PHE A 300 8.95 16.52 6.32
C PHE A 300 8.32 15.13 6.22
N LEU A 301 8.81 14.31 5.30
CA LEU A 301 8.35 12.92 5.11
C LEU A 301 8.60 12.04 6.34
N GLU A 302 9.65 12.34 7.12
CA GLU A 302 9.93 11.62 8.35
C GLU A 302 8.84 11.83 9.42
N ARG A 303 8.24 13.01 9.51
CA ARG A 303 7.21 13.30 10.52
C ARG A 303 5.78 13.29 9.99
N LEU A 304 5.59 13.12 8.68
CA LEU A 304 4.28 13.07 8.07
C LEU A 304 3.43 11.94 8.67
N ASN A 305 2.18 12.25 9.01
CA ASN A 305 1.25 11.26 9.52
C ASN A 305 0.76 10.33 8.39
N HIS A 306 1.03 9.04 8.55
CA HIS A 306 0.63 7.99 7.60
C HIS A 306 -0.59 7.19 8.06
N TYR A 307 -1.21 7.54 9.19
CA TYR A 307 -2.41 6.86 9.67
C TYR A 307 -3.60 7.18 8.72
N PRO A 308 -4.19 6.18 8.06
CA PRO A 308 -5.10 6.42 6.95
C PRO A 308 -6.54 6.66 7.39
N LEU A 309 -7.28 7.43 6.60
CA LEU A 309 -8.72 7.65 6.75
C LEU A 309 -9.52 6.82 5.71
N GLU A 310 -8.86 6.40 4.64
CA GLU A 310 -9.39 5.66 3.49
C GLU A 310 -10.21 4.42 3.91
N PRO A 311 -9.73 3.54 4.81
CA PRO A 311 -10.49 2.35 5.21
C PRO A 311 -11.87 2.66 5.80
N THR A 312 -12.00 3.75 6.55
CA THR A 312 -13.30 4.19 7.09
C THR A 312 -14.20 4.74 5.99
N ILE A 313 -13.64 5.44 5.01
CA ILE A 313 -14.37 5.97 3.86
C ILE A 313 -14.90 4.82 2.99
N PHE A 314 -14.12 3.75 2.81
CA PHE A 314 -14.59 2.51 2.14
C PHE A 314 -15.80 1.93 2.87
N ALA A 315 -15.68 1.71 4.18
CA ALA A 315 -16.77 1.17 5.00
C ALA A 315 -18.02 2.06 5.00
N ALA A 316 -17.85 3.39 5.02
CA ALA A 316 -18.96 4.33 4.98
C ALA A 316 -19.68 4.31 3.63
N THR A 317 -18.93 4.19 2.53
CA THR A 317 -19.46 4.05 1.17
C THR A 317 -20.29 2.77 1.05
N ASP A 318 -19.73 1.62 1.45
CA ASP A 318 -20.43 0.34 1.50
C ASP A 318 -21.69 0.38 2.37
N ALA A 319 -21.60 1.05 3.52
CA ALA A 319 -22.72 1.17 4.45
C ALA A 319 -23.85 2.03 3.88
N LEU A 320 -23.54 3.12 3.16
CA LEU A 320 -24.54 3.91 2.44
C LEU A 320 -25.24 3.10 1.35
N VAL A 321 -24.46 2.33 0.56
CA VAL A 321 -25.00 1.46 -0.49
C VAL A 321 -25.96 0.42 0.10
N LYS A 322 -25.55 -0.31 1.14
CA LYS A 322 -26.39 -1.31 1.83
C LYS A 322 -27.61 -0.68 2.49
N TRP A 323 -27.46 0.50 3.08
CA TRP A 323 -28.58 1.19 3.72
C TRP A 323 -29.62 1.64 2.70
N HIS A 324 -29.18 2.11 1.54
CA HIS A 324 -30.09 2.47 0.45
C HIS A 324 -30.77 1.22 -0.15
N GLN A 325 -29.97 0.25 -0.60
CA GLN A 325 -30.47 -0.87 -1.41
C GLN A 325 -31.18 -1.95 -0.58
N GLU A 326 -30.71 -2.22 0.63
CA GLU A 326 -31.17 -3.34 1.47
C GLU A 326 -31.90 -2.87 2.73
N GLY A 327 -31.90 -1.55 3.02
CA GLY A 327 -32.49 -1.00 4.23
C GLY A 327 -31.69 -1.30 5.50
N ILE A 328 -30.47 -1.82 5.38
CA ILE A 328 -29.59 -2.18 6.52
C ILE A 328 -28.87 -0.92 6.99
N PRO A 329 -29.18 -0.38 8.19
CA PRO A 329 -28.56 0.86 8.63
C PRO A 329 -27.06 0.72 8.83
N ALA A 330 -26.33 1.78 8.52
CA ALA A 330 -24.92 1.90 8.85
C ALA A 330 -24.70 1.76 10.38
N ALA A 331 -23.51 1.28 10.74
CA ALA A 331 -23.07 1.13 12.12
C ALA A 331 -23.31 2.42 12.94
N PRO A 332 -23.63 2.31 14.25
CA PRO A 332 -23.97 3.46 15.08
C PRO A 332 -22.93 4.59 15.05
N SER A 333 -23.32 5.77 15.50
CA SER A 333 -22.37 6.87 15.61
C SER A 333 -21.37 6.65 16.73
N LEU A 334 -20.11 6.99 16.49
CA LEU A 334 -19.01 6.97 17.45
C LEU A 334 -18.26 8.30 17.37
N TRP A 335 -17.99 8.87 18.53
CA TRP A 335 -17.29 10.16 18.70
C TRP A 335 -16.06 9.98 19.55
N GLU A 336 -15.04 10.83 19.36
CA GLU A 336 -13.92 10.88 20.28
C GLU A 336 -14.37 11.32 21.67
N THR A 337 -13.58 10.91 22.65
CA THR A 337 -13.79 11.29 24.05
C THR A 337 -13.13 12.62 24.31
N THR A 338 -13.88 13.59 24.82
CA THR A 338 -13.37 14.93 25.12
C THR A 338 -13.49 15.27 26.61
N THR A 339 -12.65 16.18 27.07
CA THR A 339 -12.82 16.88 28.35
C THR A 339 -14.09 17.75 28.34
N ALA A 340 -14.48 18.27 29.50
CA ALA A 340 -15.55 19.28 29.60
C ALA A 340 -15.25 20.58 28.84
N THR A 341 -13.97 20.85 28.54
CA THR A 341 -13.53 22.02 27.74
C THR A 341 -13.45 21.72 26.24
N GLY A 342 -13.81 20.50 25.82
CA GLY A 342 -13.80 20.08 24.41
C GLY A 342 -12.43 19.65 23.88
N ALA A 343 -11.43 19.45 24.74
CA ALA A 343 -10.13 18.92 24.34
C ALA A 343 -10.19 17.39 24.23
N LEU A 344 -9.54 16.80 23.23
CA LEU A 344 -9.44 15.33 23.08
C LEU A 344 -8.74 14.72 24.29
N LEU A 345 -9.33 13.67 24.87
CA LEU A 345 -8.63 12.78 25.79
C LEU A 345 -7.75 11.82 24.99
N ARG A 346 -6.55 11.54 25.50
CA ARG A 346 -5.56 10.68 24.84
C ARG A 346 -5.11 9.56 25.77
N ASP A 347 -4.72 8.44 25.19
CA ASP A 347 -4.08 7.32 25.91
C ASP A 347 -2.61 7.62 26.26
N ASP A 348 -1.95 6.69 26.94
CA ASP A 348 -0.54 6.81 27.35
C ASP A 348 0.43 6.88 26.16
N ALA A 349 0.01 6.42 24.98
CA ALA A 349 0.76 6.56 23.72
C ALA A 349 0.48 7.90 23.02
N GLY A 350 -0.41 8.73 23.57
CA GLY A 350 -0.75 10.05 23.06
C GLY A 350 -1.77 10.05 21.91
N ASN A 351 -2.47 8.95 21.69
CA ASN A 351 -3.50 8.81 20.65
C ASN A 351 -4.90 9.09 21.22
N ALA A 352 -5.78 9.73 20.45
CA ALA A 352 -7.09 10.17 20.93
C ALA A 352 -8.05 9.00 21.23
N LEU A 353 -8.69 9.03 22.40
CA LEU A 353 -9.64 8.02 22.88
C LEU A 353 -11.03 8.19 22.26
N GLY A 354 -11.82 7.11 22.24
CA GLY A 354 -13.16 7.09 21.64
C GLY A 354 -13.11 7.00 20.11
N GLY A 355 -14.26 7.23 19.47
CA GLY A 355 -14.39 7.16 18.02
C GLY A 355 -14.28 5.75 17.46
N VAL A 356 -14.10 5.65 16.14
CA VAL A 356 -13.86 4.42 15.42
C VAL A 356 -12.36 4.10 15.47
N ARG A 357 -11.98 3.11 16.28
CA ARG A 357 -10.57 2.73 16.50
C ARG A 357 -10.23 1.39 15.88
N TYR A 358 -9.14 1.35 15.13
CA TYR A 358 -8.64 0.17 14.41
C TYR A 358 -7.39 -0.40 15.08
N GLY A 359 -6.93 -1.56 14.62
CA GLY A 359 -5.76 -2.23 15.20
C GLY A 359 -4.50 -1.36 15.16
N LEU A 360 -4.34 -0.50 14.15
CA LEU A 360 -3.18 0.38 14.02
C LEU A 360 -3.14 1.50 15.07
N ILE A 361 -4.26 1.85 15.72
CA ILE A 361 -4.31 2.84 16.82
C ILE A 361 -4.54 2.20 18.20
N ASP A 362 -5.23 1.05 18.27
CA ASP A 362 -5.37 0.26 19.50
C ASP A 362 -4.08 -0.49 19.85
N HIS A 363 -3.30 -0.86 18.85
CA HIS A 363 -1.92 -1.33 18.97
C HIS A 363 -1.02 -0.36 18.19
N PRO A 364 -0.73 0.83 18.75
CA PRO A 364 -0.06 1.89 18.01
C PRO A 364 1.41 1.58 17.76
N LEU A 365 1.90 1.89 16.55
CA LEU A 365 3.33 1.90 16.21
C LEU A 365 4.00 3.25 16.53
N GLY A 366 3.25 4.17 17.13
CA GLY A 366 3.70 5.51 17.48
C GLY A 366 2.53 6.38 17.92
N GLN A 367 2.81 7.66 18.10
CA GLN A 367 1.78 8.68 18.26
C GLN A 367 1.32 9.15 16.87
N TYR A 368 0.02 9.26 16.65
CA TYR A 368 -0.59 9.84 15.46
C TYR A 368 -1.43 11.04 15.88
N LEU A 369 -1.08 12.22 15.38
CA LEU A 369 -1.80 13.46 15.62
C LEU A 369 -2.42 13.95 14.31
N GLY A 370 -3.69 14.34 14.36
CA GLY A 370 -4.37 14.96 13.22
C GLY A 370 -3.79 16.34 12.88
N THR A 371 -3.15 17.01 13.84
CA THR A 371 -2.52 18.33 13.68
C THR A 371 -1.21 18.44 14.47
N ASP A 372 -0.23 19.16 13.93
CA ASP A 372 0.97 19.63 14.61
C ASP A 372 0.76 21.04 15.22
N GLY A 373 0.58 21.10 16.55
CA GLY A 373 0.56 22.35 17.31
C GLY A 373 -0.71 23.22 17.22
N PRO A 374 -0.68 24.46 17.76
CA PRO A 374 -1.81 25.39 17.73
C PRO A 374 -1.95 26.01 16.33
N GLY A 375 -2.66 25.32 15.45
CA GLY A 375 -2.94 25.77 14.09
C GLY A 375 -3.51 24.63 13.26
N PHE A 376 -4.18 24.94 12.15
CA PHE A 376 -4.65 23.90 11.25
C PHE A 376 -3.51 23.44 10.34
N THR A 377 -2.99 22.24 10.61
CA THR A 377 -2.03 21.54 9.75
C THR A 377 -2.73 20.31 9.16
N ALA A 378 -3.05 20.38 7.87
CA ALA A 378 -3.89 19.38 7.22
C ALA A 378 -3.26 17.96 7.18
N HIS A 379 -1.95 17.85 7.35
CA HIS A 379 -1.22 16.61 7.12
C HIS A 379 -0.92 15.82 8.39
N GLY A 380 -1.23 16.39 9.57
CA GLY A 380 -0.91 15.78 10.86
C GLY A 380 0.58 15.49 11.07
N VAL A 381 0.91 14.92 12.22
CA VAL A 381 2.26 14.40 12.49
C VAL A 381 2.20 13.02 13.12
N MET A 382 3.25 12.25 12.87
CA MET A 382 3.45 10.95 13.48
C MET A 382 4.85 10.84 14.05
N ASP A 383 4.93 10.40 15.31
CA ASP A 383 6.19 10.10 15.99
C ASP A 383 6.22 8.58 16.28
N LEU A 384 6.96 7.84 15.45
CA LEU A 384 7.09 6.38 15.54
C LEU A 384 7.84 5.97 16.80
N MET A 385 7.46 4.82 17.37
CA MET A 385 8.19 4.22 18.48
C MET A 385 9.57 3.70 18.07
N SER A 386 10.46 3.50 19.04
CA SER A 386 11.76 2.89 18.75
C SER A 386 11.65 1.39 18.48
N LEU A 387 12.65 0.81 17.81
CA LEU A 387 12.75 -0.64 17.63
C LEU A 387 12.76 -1.39 18.98
N SER A 388 13.36 -0.79 20.01
CA SER A 388 13.40 -1.36 21.36
C SER A 388 12.01 -1.40 21.98
N ASP A 389 11.22 -0.34 21.84
CA ASP A 389 9.85 -0.27 22.34
C ASP A 389 8.95 -1.25 21.60
N PHE A 390 9.07 -1.33 20.27
CA PHE A 390 8.38 -2.32 19.45
C PHE A 390 8.68 -3.75 19.91
N THR A 391 9.98 -4.08 20.07
CA THR A 391 10.41 -5.42 20.48
C THR A 391 9.94 -5.73 21.90
N THR A 392 9.79 -4.72 22.75
CA THR A 392 9.26 -4.89 24.11
C THR A 392 7.75 -5.15 24.10
N ALA A 393 6.99 -4.33 23.36
CA ALA A 393 5.54 -4.36 23.32
C ALA A 393 4.98 -5.52 22.50
N TYR A 394 5.51 -5.76 21.30
CA TYR A 394 4.92 -6.67 20.31
C TYR A 394 5.80 -7.88 19.98
N LYS A 395 7.09 -7.83 20.35
CA LYS A 395 8.12 -8.83 20.06
C LYS A 395 8.47 -8.96 18.57
N THR A 396 7.51 -9.38 17.73
CA THR A 396 7.73 -9.63 16.30
C THR A 396 6.67 -8.99 15.42
N ARG A 397 7.02 -8.77 14.14
CA ARG A 397 6.08 -8.31 13.09
C ARG A 397 4.84 -9.19 12.99
N ALA A 398 4.99 -10.51 13.06
CA ALA A 398 3.87 -11.44 12.94
C ALA A 398 2.92 -11.35 14.14
N GLN A 399 3.46 -11.21 15.36
CA GLN A 399 2.64 -11.01 16.55
C GLN A 399 1.92 -9.66 16.55
N TYR A 400 2.59 -8.60 16.10
CA TYR A 400 1.95 -7.30 15.90
C TYR A 400 0.76 -7.39 14.94
N LEU A 401 0.96 -7.97 13.75
CA LEU A 401 -0.11 -8.09 12.75
C LEU A 401 -1.27 -8.97 13.24
N ALA A 402 -1.00 -9.99 14.07
CA ALA A 402 -2.05 -10.81 14.68
C ALA A 402 -2.90 -10.04 15.69
N LEU A 403 -2.28 -9.19 16.53
CA LEU A 403 -2.99 -8.31 17.47
C LEU A 403 -3.86 -7.30 16.73
N MET A 404 -3.29 -6.70 15.68
CA MET A 404 -4.00 -5.77 14.81
C MET A 404 -5.22 -6.42 14.15
N ALA A 405 -5.06 -7.60 13.55
CA ALA A 405 -6.14 -8.35 12.91
C ALA A 405 -7.27 -8.71 13.90
N GLU A 406 -6.96 -8.92 15.18
CA GLU A 406 -7.99 -9.18 16.20
C GLU A 406 -8.92 -7.97 16.40
N VAL A 407 -8.36 -6.76 16.41
CA VAL A 407 -9.14 -5.51 16.49
C VAL A 407 -9.90 -5.28 15.18
N ASP A 408 -9.23 -5.42 14.05
CA ASP A 408 -9.81 -5.15 12.73
C ASP A 408 -10.96 -6.11 12.40
N ALA A 409 -10.86 -7.40 12.77
CA ALA A 409 -11.95 -8.36 12.63
C ALA A 409 -13.22 -7.96 13.44
N ARG A 410 -13.05 -7.31 14.59
CA ARG A 410 -14.18 -6.74 15.34
C ARG A 410 -14.78 -5.54 14.62
N GLN A 411 -13.96 -4.67 14.03
CA GLN A 411 -14.45 -3.53 13.27
C GLN A 411 -15.16 -3.95 11.98
N ILE A 412 -14.70 -5.01 11.32
CA ILE A 412 -15.41 -5.61 10.18
C ILE A 412 -16.77 -6.13 10.63
N SER A 413 -16.81 -6.91 11.71
CA SER A 413 -18.06 -7.46 12.25
C SER A 413 -19.05 -6.38 12.70
N ALA A 414 -18.52 -5.25 13.19
CA ALA A 414 -19.32 -4.10 13.63
C ALA A 414 -19.76 -3.18 12.46
N GLY A 415 -19.20 -3.35 11.27
CA GLY A 415 -19.53 -2.56 10.08
C GLY A 415 -18.77 -1.24 9.93
N TYR A 416 -17.65 -1.07 10.64
CA TYR A 416 -16.76 0.10 10.52
C TYR A 416 -15.52 -0.13 9.66
N LEU A 417 -15.31 -1.36 9.17
CA LEU A 417 -14.18 -1.74 8.33
C LEU A 417 -14.62 -2.73 7.25
N THR A 418 -14.03 -2.63 6.07
CA THR A 418 -14.16 -3.64 5.00
C THR A 418 -12.93 -4.55 4.99
N PRO A 419 -13.00 -5.77 4.42
CA PRO A 419 -11.80 -6.60 4.23
C PRO A 419 -10.70 -5.90 3.42
N GLU A 420 -11.09 -5.08 2.43
CA GLU A 420 -10.14 -4.24 1.68
C GLU A 420 -9.48 -3.17 2.58
N GLY A 421 -10.24 -2.58 3.49
CA GLY A 421 -9.72 -1.64 4.47
C GLY A 421 -8.72 -2.29 5.45
N GLU A 422 -8.96 -3.54 5.86
CA GLU A 422 -7.99 -4.32 6.65
C GLU A 422 -6.68 -4.52 5.87
N ASP A 423 -6.74 -4.94 4.60
CA ASP A 423 -5.55 -5.08 3.75
C ASP A 423 -4.77 -3.75 3.62
N TYR A 424 -5.49 -2.64 3.49
CA TYR A 424 -4.90 -1.29 3.46
C TYR A 424 -4.17 -0.97 4.76
N PHE A 425 -4.81 -1.21 5.91
CA PHE A 425 -4.18 -0.99 7.21
C PHE A 425 -2.95 -1.88 7.40
N VAL A 426 -2.99 -3.15 6.99
CA VAL A 426 -1.82 -4.05 7.01
C VAL A 426 -0.69 -3.51 6.13
N HIS A 427 -0.99 -2.93 4.97
CA HIS A 427 0.02 -2.29 4.13
C HIS A 427 0.70 -1.12 4.86
N VAL A 428 -0.08 -0.23 5.45
CA VAL A 428 0.43 0.91 6.21
C VAL A 428 1.25 0.47 7.43
N ALA A 429 0.76 -0.51 8.19
CA ALA A 429 1.48 -1.08 9.32
C ALA A 429 2.85 -1.63 8.91
N ASN A 430 2.91 -2.35 7.79
CA ASN A 430 4.17 -2.88 7.27
C ASN A 430 5.14 -1.77 6.85
N TYR A 431 4.64 -0.70 6.25
CA TYR A 431 5.44 0.47 5.90
C TYR A 431 6.01 1.17 7.16
N MET A 432 5.18 1.38 8.19
CA MET A 432 5.63 1.97 9.46
C MET A 432 6.65 1.08 10.18
N MET A 433 6.42 -0.24 10.24
CA MET A 433 7.37 -1.19 10.81
C MET A 433 8.71 -1.24 10.06
N ASP A 434 8.70 -1.07 8.73
CA ASP A 434 9.93 -0.95 7.93
C ASP A 434 10.73 0.31 8.35
N ARG A 435 10.05 1.43 8.62
CA ARG A 435 10.69 2.66 9.10
C ARG A 435 11.22 2.55 10.53
N ILE A 436 10.56 1.78 11.40
CA ILE A 436 11.04 1.45 12.75
C ILE A 436 12.27 0.53 12.69
N GLY A 437 12.46 -0.22 11.60
CA GLY A 437 13.53 -1.21 11.44
C GLY A 437 13.15 -2.61 11.94
N VAL A 438 11.86 -2.91 12.04
CA VAL A 438 11.37 -4.24 12.45
C VAL A 438 11.63 -5.25 11.34
N ALA A 439 12.29 -6.36 11.67
CA ALA A 439 12.59 -7.40 10.70
C ALA A 439 11.32 -7.97 10.02
N LYS A 440 11.38 -8.17 8.70
CA LYS A 440 10.28 -8.76 7.89
C LYS A 440 10.09 -10.26 8.13
N THR A 441 11.08 -10.91 8.73
CA THR A 441 11.07 -12.32 9.09
C THR A 441 11.62 -12.40 10.52
N PRO A 442 11.07 -13.27 11.40
CA PRO A 442 11.72 -13.54 12.67
C PRO A 442 13.19 -13.88 12.42
N LEU A 443 14.11 -13.24 13.14
CA LEU A 443 15.52 -13.63 13.13
C LEU A 443 15.57 -15.09 13.60
N ALA A 444 15.85 -16.00 12.68
CA ALA A 444 15.98 -17.41 13.02
C ALA A 444 17.18 -17.59 13.96
N ALA A 445 16.98 -18.20 15.14
CA ALA A 445 18.09 -18.66 15.95
C ALA A 445 18.88 -19.71 15.14
N THR A 446 20.20 -19.50 15.01
CA THR A 446 21.10 -20.43 14.30
C THR A 446 22.23 -20.85 15.22
N ILE A 447 22.53 -22.14 15.23
CA ILE A 447 23.68 -22.72 15.92
C ILE A 447 24.43 -23.64 14.97
N SER A 448 25.75 -23.54 14.96
CA SER A 448 26.63 -24.47 14.26
C SER A 448 27.82 -24.85 15.14
N ALA A 449 28.32 -26.06 14.94
CA ALA A 449 29.46 -26.59 15.67
C ALA A 449 30.53 -27.06 14.67
N THR A 450 31.75 -26.58 14.85
CA THR A 450 32.93 -27.03 14.11
C THR A 450 33.84 -27.81 15.04
N THR A 451 34.30 -28.99 14.63
CA THR A 451 35.25 -29.78 15.42
C THR A 451 36.65 -29.70 14.83
N ALA A 452 37.65 -29.52 15.69
CA ALA A 452 39.04 -29.77 15.36
C ALA A 452 39.42 -31.15 15.92
N PRO A 453 39.94 -32.07 15.09
CA PRO A 453 40.38 -33.37 15.57
C PRO A 453 41.61 -33.21 16.49
N GLN A 454 41.90 -34.24 17.28
CA GLN A 454 43.19 -34.32 17.96
C GLN A 454 44.32 -34.32 16.92
N THR A 455 45.39 -33.58 17.18
CA THR A 455 46.55 -33.51 16.28
C THR A 455 47.82 -33.86 17.05
N CYS A 456 48.96 -33.95 16.36
CA CYS A 456 50.25 -34.18 16.99
C CYS A 456 51.09 -32.90 16.89
N SER A 457 51.71 -32.49 17.98
CA SER A 457 52.67 -31.39 17.97
C SER A 457 53.92 -31.78 17.17
N ALA A 458 54.74 -30.79 16.80
CA ALA A 458 56.02 -31.02 16.16
C ALA A 458 56.98 -31.92 16.99
N SER A 459 56.72 -32.09 18.29
CA SER A 459 57.47 -32.96 19.21
C SER A 459 56.83 -34.35 19.41
N GLY A 460 55.78 -34.70 18.65
CA GLY A 460 55.11 -36.00 18.74
C GLY A 460 54.14 -36.14 19.93
N ALA A 461 53.84 -35.07 20.65
CA ALA A 461 52.86 -35.08 21.74
C ALA A 461 51.44 -34.90 21.19
N SER A 462 50.46 -35.60 21.77
CA SER A 462 49.05 -35.43 21.40
C SER A 462 48.55 -34.04 21.81
N VAL A 463 48.09 -33.27 20.85
CA VAL A 463 47.33 -32.02 21.04
C VAL A 463 45.85 -32.38 21.10
N PRO A 464 45.15 -32.05 22.20
CA PRO A 464 43.71 -32.26 22.33
C PRO A 464 42.91 -31.62 21.19
N GLY A 465 41.74 -32.18 20.90
CA GLY A 465 40.83 -31.63 19.90
C GLY A 465 39.98 -30.52 20.51
N SER A 466 39.19 -29.85 19.68
CA SER A 466 38.31 -28.78 20.14
C SER A 466 36.95 -28.80 19.46
N VAL A 467 35.96 -28.19 20.11
CA VAL A 467 34.67 -27.87 19.52
C VAL A 467 34.49 -26.36 19.61
N THR A 468 34.26 -25.72 18.46
CA THR A 468 33.93 -24.29 18.37
C THR A 468 32.47 -24.14 17.99
N LEU A 469 31.76 -23.30 18.72
CA LEU A 469 30.34 -23.03 18.51
C LEU A 469 30.17 -21.61 17.95
N THR A 470 29.36 -21.47 16.92
CA THR A 470 28.92 -20.16 16.42
C THR A 470 27.41 -20.08 16.61
N GLN A 471 26.94 -19.00 17.26
CA GLN A 471 25.56 -18.84 17.66
C GLN A 471 25.04 -17.44 17.35
N ASP A 472 23.79 -17.38 16.86
CA ASP A 472 23.01 -16.15 16.73
C ASP A 472 21.58 -16.43 17.23
N GLY A 473 21.02 -15.55 18.05
CA GLY A 473 19.69 -15.75 18.67
C GLY A 473 19.60 -16.88 19.72
N VAL A 474 20.72 -17.43 20.21
CA VAL A 474 20.76 -18.52 21.22
C VAL A 474 20.97 -17.96 22.64
N ALA A 475 20.17 -18.41 23.62
CA ALA A 475 20.27 -18.01 25.02
C ALA A 475 21.34 -18.79 25.79
N SER A 476 21.42 -20.11 25.58
CA SER A 476 22.39 -20.98 26.26
C SER A 476 22.77 -22.17 25.41
N VAL A 477 24.02 -22.62 25.57
CA VAL A 477 24.53 -23.86 24.98
C VAL A 477 25.27 -24.66 26.04
N GLU A 478 24.98 -25.95 26.12
CA GLU A 478 25.63 -26.90 27.01
C GLU A 478 26.21 -28.06 26.20
N VAL A 479 27.39 -28.53 26.58
CA VAL A 479 28.05 -29.67 25.92
C VAL A 479 28.32 -30.75 26.96
N TYR A 480 28.08 -32.00 26.61
CA TYR A 480 28.23 -33.17 27.47
C TYR A 480 29.08 -34.24 26.81
N VAL A 481 29.84 -34.98 27.61
CA VAL A 481 30.65 -36.12 27.14
C VAL A 481 29.73 -37.31 26.84
N GLY A 482 29.83 -37.90 25.65
CA GLY A 482 29.02 -39.06 25.23
C GLY A 482 27.68 -38.69 24.55
N GLU A 483 26.97 -39.71 24.06
CA GLU A 483 25.74 -39.54 23.25
C GLU A 483 24.44 -39.43 24.07
N LYS A 484 24.47 -39.74 25.37
CA LYS A 484 23.33 -39.65 26.30
C LYS A 484 23.81 -39.07 27.63
N THR A 485 23.25 -37.93 28.03
CA THR A 485 23.49 -37.15 29.27
C THR A 485 24.67 -37.66 30.12
N GLY A 486 25.90 -37.33 29.72
CA GLY A 486 27.11 -37.60 30.49
C GLY A 486 27.53 -36.41 31.35
N THR A 487 28.78 -36.38 31.82
CA THR A 487 29.33 -35.23 32.55
C THR A 487 29.43 -34.02 31.62
N LYS A 488 29.11 -32.81 32.11
CA LYS A 488 29.26 -31.56 31.37
C LYS A 488 30.72 -31.42 30.92
N ALA A 489 30.94 -31.24 29.62
CA ALA A 489 32.27 -31.01 29.07
C ALA A 489 32.81 -29.70 29.65
N GLY A 490 34.04 -29.74 30.16
CA GLY A 490 34.70 -28.57 30.73
C GLY A 490 35.22 -27.65 29.62
N ASP A 491 36.54 -27.62 29.45
CA ASP A 491 37.17 -26.80 28.43
C ASP A 491 36.98 -27.40 27.02
N LEU A 492 36.21 -26.71 26.18
CA LEU A 492 35.91 -27.12 24.80
C LEU A 492 37.11 -27.01 23.86
N SER A 493 38.21 -26.40 24.30
CA SER A 493 39.48 -26.34 23.56
C SER A 493 40.44 -27.50 23.86
N SER A 494 40.09 -28.36 24.83
CA SER A 494 40.96 -29.44 25.31
C SER A 494 40.21 -30.77 25.46
N LEU A 495 39.60 -31.23 24.38
CA LEU A 495 38.75 -32.42 24.36
C LEU A 495 39.49 -33.67 23.90
N ALA A 496 39.17 -34.80 24.55
CA ALA A 496 39.60 -36.13 24.12
C ALA A 496 38.89 -36.55 22.82
N ALA A 497 39.45 -37.53 22.11
CA ALA A 497 38.72 -38.14 21.00
C ALA A 497 37.45 -38.83 21.54
N GLY A 498 36.31 -38.57 20.89
CA GLY A 498 35.03 -39.05 21.38
C GLY A 498 33.85 -38.30 20.78
N LYS A 499 32.66 -38.73 21.18
CA LYS A 499 31.40 -38.09 20.80
C LYS A 499 30.90 -37.19 21.93
N TYR A 500 30.37 -36.04 21.55
CA TYR A 500 29.90 -35.02 22.48
C TYR A 500 28.48 -34.59 22.10
N LEU A 501 27.59 -34.56 23.09
CA LEU A 501 26.22 -34.09 22.94
C LEU A 501 26.15 -32.60 23.22
N ILE A 502 25.66 -31.80 22.26
CA ILE A 502 25.41 -30.37 22.42
C ILE A 502 23.91 -30.16 22.60
N ILE A 503 23.52 -29.35 23.59
CA ILE A 503 22.15 -28.93 23.86
C ILE A 503 22.08 -27.41 23.76
N ALA A 504 21.19 -26.87 22.93
CA ALA A 504 21.02 -25.43 22.75
C ALA A 504 19.57 -24.96 23.01
N THR A 505 19.43 -23.74 23.53
CA THR A 505 18.15 -23.10 23.89
C THR A 505 18.04 -21.73 23.21
N ALA A 506 16.91 -21.44 22.54
CA ALA A 506 16.68 -20.17 21.85
C ALA A 506 16.39 -19.00 22.82
N LYS A 507 16.78 -17.76 22.46
CA LYS A 507 16.67 -16.58 23.33
C LYS A 507 15.25 -16.01 23.47
N ASP A 508 14.40 -16.25 22.47
CA ASP A 508 13.06 -15.68 22.35
C ASP A 508 11.93 -16.69 22.59
N GLY A 509 12.27 -17.93 22.98
CA GLY A 509 11.29 -19.00 23.21
C GLY A 509 10.68 -19.60 21.94
N HIS A 510 11.21 -19.26 20.75
CA HIS A 510 10.77 -19.82 19.48
C HIS A 510 11.59 -21.05 19.05
N ALA A 511 11.03 -21.86 18.15
CA ALA A 511 11.72 -23.03 17.59
C ALA A 511 12.80 -22.60 16.58
N PHE A 512 13.94 -23.30 16.59
CA PHE A 512 14.93 -23.14 15.53
C PHE A 512 14.27 -23.55 14.20
N THR A 513 14.30 -22.64 13.22
CA THR A 513 13.68 -22.87 11.90
C THR A 513 14.57 -23.70 10.97
N THR A 514 15.85 -23.82 11.33
CA THR A 514 16.82 -24.66 10.63
C THR A 514 17.54 -25.53 11.65
N ILE A 515 17.42 -26.85 11.50
CA ILE A 515 18.13 -27.82 12.32
C ILE A 515 19.34 -28.29 11.50
N PRO A 516 20.58 -28.08 11.97
CA PRO A 516 21.75 -28.59 11.24
C PRO A 516 21.68 -30.11 11.08
N ASP A 517 22.20 -30.63 9.97
CA ASP A 517 22.20 -32.07 9.70
C ASP A 517 22.83 -32.86 10.87
N GLY A 518 22.12 -33.91 11.34
CA GLY A 518 22.54 -34.73 12.47
C GLY A 518 22.10 -34.24 13.85
N TRP A 519 21.35 -33.14 13.93
CA TRP A 519 20.71 -32.67 15.17
C TRP A 519 19.26 -33.14 15.26
N THR A 520 18.83 -33.46 16.47
CA THR A 520 17.47 -33.87 16.81
C THR A 520 16.82 -32.86 17.74
N ALA A 521 15.69 -32.30 17.30
CA ALA A 521 14.83 -31.50 18.16
C ALA A 521 14.08 -32.42 19.13
N SER A 522 14.20 -32.17 20.44
CA SER A 522 13.35 -32.78 21.45
C SER A 522 12.46 -31.71 22.06
N PRO A 523 11.12 -31.80 21.96
CA PRO A 523 10.26 -30.86 22.67
C PRO A 523 10.39 -31.16 24.17
N THR A 524 11.15 -30.32 24.86
CA THR A 524 11.12 -30.22 26.32
C THR A 524 10.88 -28.76 26.65
N LYS A 525 9.99 -28.55 27.62
CA LYS A 525 9.79 -27.25 28.22
C LYS A 525 10.93 -26.98 29.20
N ASP A 526 11.44 -25.76 29.24
CA ASP A 526 12.29 -25.32 30.37
C ASP A 526 11.44 -25.15 31.66
N ALA A 527 12.06 -24.71 32.75
CA ALA A 527 11.36 -24.53 34.04
C ALA A 527 10.26 -23.45 33.97
N GLU A 528 10.32 -22.61 32.93
CA GLU A 528 9.44 -21.48 32.64
C GLU A 528 8.35 -21.82 31.61
N GLY A 529 8.34 -23.04 31.06
CA GLY A 529 7.29 -23.53 30.15
C GLY A 529 7.54 -23.27 28.66
N ASN A 530 8.68 -22.69 28.28
CA ASN A 530 9.05 -22.39 26.89
C ASN A 530 9.47 -23.66 26.17
N THR A 531 9.02 -23.85 24.93
CA THR A 531 9.45 -25.02 24.14
C THR A 531 10.77 -24.69 23.47
N VAL A 532 11.78 -25.58 23.62
CA VAL A 532 12.79 -26.00 22.60
C VAL A 532 14.19 -26.20 23.22
N LYS A 533 14.60 -27.48 23.28
CA LYS A 533 16.00 -27.91 23.35
C LYS A 533 16.34 -28.64 22.05
N ILE A 534 17.42 -28.25 21.39
CA ILE A 534 17.94 -29.01 20.25
C ILE A 534 19.23 -29.69 20.66
N SER A 535 19.27 -30.99 20.40
CA SER A 535 20.37 -31.88 20.74
C SER A 535 21.11 -32.30 19.48
N GLY A 536 22.44 -32.23 19.48
CA GLY A 536 23.26 -32.69 18.35
C GLY A 536 24.48 -33.44 18.83
N ILE A 537 24.93 -34.42 18.05
CA ILE A 537 26.15 -35.18 18.36
C ILE A 537 27.26 -34.68 17.44
N VAL A 538 28.35 -34.19 18.04
CA VAL A 538 29.59 -33.88 17.33
C VAL A 538 30.67 -34.90 17.68
N THR A 539 31.54 -35.20 16.73
CA THR A 539 32.65 -36.16 16.92
C THR A 539 33.99 -35.44 16.82
N VAL A 540 34.83 -35.62 17.84
CA VAL A 540 36.24 -35.25 17.83
C VAL A 540 37.04 -36.49 17.42
N GLY A 541 37.67 -36.41 16.24
CA GLY A 541 38.44 -37.53 15.67
C GLY A 541 39.74 -37.80 16.43
N ALA A 542 40.15 -39.08 16.46
CA ALA A 542 41.44 -39.50 16.99
C ALA A 542 42.51 -39.50 15.88
N THR A 543 43.72 -39.05 16.22
CA THR A 543 44.89 -39.17 15.33
C THR A 543 45.96 -40.01 16.02
N THR A 544 46.40 -41.09 15.38
CA THR A 544 47.51 -41.92 15.84
C THR A 544 48.84 -41.27 15.46
N CYS A 545 49.63 -40.81 16.44
CA CYS A 545 50.89 -40.13 16.16
C CYS A 545 51.96 -41.10 15.63
N THR A 546 52.41 -40.88 14.40
CA THR A 546 53.61 -41.52 13.80
C THR A 546 54.50 -40.41 13.21
N PRO A 547 55.84 -40.47 13.32
CA PRO A 547 56.72 -39.34 12.99
C PRO A 547 56.86 -39.11 11.46
N PRO A 548 57.05 -37.86 11.00
CA PRO A 548 56.64 -37.48 9.64
C PRO A 548 57.77 -37.44 8.59
N THR A 549 57.40 -37.62 7.31
CA THR A 549 58.19 -37.23 6.12
C THR A 549 57.53 -36.00 5.45
N THR A 550 58.36 -35.05 5.02
CA THR A 550 58.10 -33.68 4.49
C THR A 550 57.35 -33.68 3.13
N THR A 551 56.55 -32.69 2.66
CA THR A 551 56.73 -31.20 2.51
C THR A 551 55.37 -30.53 2.03
N PRO A 552 55.28 -29.22 1.62
CA PRO A 552 54.62 -28.04 2.25
C PRO A 552 53.29 -27.56 1.54
N PRO A 553 52.80 -26.28 1.65
CA PRO A 553 52.49 -25.39 2.78
C PRO A 553 50.97 -25.00 2.83
N VAL A 554 50.45 -24.53 3.97
CA VAL A 554 49.09 -23.94 4.08
C VAL A 554 49.16 -22.42 3.96
N THR A 555 48.53 -21.88 2.92
CA THR A 555 48.34 -20.43 2.68
C THR A 555 47.15 -19.88 3.46
N THR A 556 47.35 -18.67 4.00
CA THR A 556 46.35 -17.75 4.58
C THR A 556 45.13 -17.51 3.67
N PRO A 557 43.94 -17.17 4.22
CA PRO A 557 42.77 -16.84 3.41
C PRO A 557 43.03 -15.52 2.64
N PRO A 558 42.76 -15.45 1.32
CA PRO A 558 42.97 -14.25 0.54
C PRO A 558 41.87 -13.21 0.78
N PRO A 559 42.14 -11.92 0.51
CA PRO A 559 41.15 -10.85 0.61
C PRO A 559 39.98 -11.07 -0.35
N THR A 560 38.79 -10.61 0.05
CA THR A 560 37.58 -10.55 -0.78
C THR A 560 37.88 -9.85 -2.10
N PRO A 561 37.77 -10.53 -3.27
CA PRO A 561 37.94 -9.88 -4.55
C PRO A 561 36.80 -8.89 -4.79
N SER A 562 37.12 -7.63 -5.10
CA SER A 562 36.14 -6.71 -5.65
C SER A 562 35.90 -7.05 -7.12
N TYR A 563 34.64 -7.26 -7.48
CA TYR A 563 34.21 -7.39 -8.87
C TYR A 563 33.58 -6.06 -9.30
N PRO A 564 33.77 -5.60 -10.56
CA PRO A 564 33.10 -4.41 -11.06
C PRO A 564 31.58 -4.54 -10.89
N GLY A 565 30.96 -3.55 -10.25
CA GLY A 565 29.52 -3.53 -10.04
C GLY A 565 28.73 -3.67 -11.35
N SER A 566 27.65 -4.42 -11.30
CA SER A 566 26.69 -4.55 -12.40
C SER A 566 25.27 -4.52 -11.82
N ILE A 567 24.28 -4.29 -12.68
CA ILE A 567 22.87 -4.38 -12.28
C ILE A 567 22.50 -5.74 -11.64
N TYR A 568 23.31 -6.78 -11.85
CA TYR A 568 23.08 -8.14 -11.33
C TYR A 568 23.81 -8.45 -10.02
N THR A 569 24.74 -7.59 -9.59
CA THR A 569 25.65 -7.84 -8.46
C THR A 569 25.65 -6.73 -7.42
N THR A 570 25.05 -5.57 -7.74
CA THR A 570 24.99 -4.40 -6.87
C THR A 570 23.57 -4.23 -6.31
N PRO A 571 23.35 -4.28 -4.98
CA PRO A 571 22.04 -4.02 -4.39
C PRO A 571 21.52 -2.60 -4.71
N GLY A 572 20.20 -2.45 -4.78
CA GLY A 572 19.51 -1.17 -4.99
C GLY A 572 18.76 -1.08 -6.31
N TYR A 573 18.20 0.11 -6.56
CA TYR A 573 17.55 0.46 -7.81
C TYR A 573 18.58 0.88 -8.86
N HIS A 574 18.37 0.46 -10.10
CA HIS A 574 19.22 0.84 -11.23
C HIS A 574 18.37 1.27 -12.42
N ASN A 575 18.83 2.30 -13.12
CA ASN A 575 18.32 2.67 -14.44
C ASN A 575 19.38 2.29 -15.46
N TYR A 576 19.10 1.28 -16.28
CA TYR A 576 20.07 0.75 -17.25
C TYR A 576 19.38 0.40 -18.56
N ASN A 577 19.90 0.95 -19.67
CA ASN A 577 19.35 0.84 -21.02
C ASN A 577 17.86 1.23 -21.11
N GLY A 578 17.47 2.32 -20.44
CA GLY A 578 16.08 2.83 -20.46
C GLY A 578 15.07 1.93 -19.74
N ARG A 579 15.53 1.04 -18.86
CA ARG A 579 14.67 0.17 -18.05
C ARG A 579 15.02 0.29 -16.57
N HIS A 580 14.00 0.09 -15.73
CA HIS A 580 14.14 0.08 -14.29
C HIS A 580 14.45 -1.33 -13.79
N TRP A 581 15.47 -1.43 -12.94
CA TRP A 581 15.94 -2.67 -12.34
C TRP A 581 16.01 -2.51 -10.82
N PHE A 582 15.84 -3.62 -10.11
CA PHE A 582 16.03 -3.66 -8.67
C PHE A 582 16.77 -4.94 -8.31
N THR A 583 17.84 -4.82 -7.54
CA THR A 583 18.63 -5.97 -7.10
C THR A 583 18.75 -6.00 -5.59
N SER A 584 18.56 -7.16 -4.99
CA SER A 584 18.81 -7.40 -3.56
C SER A 584 19.74 -8.60 -3.42
N CYS A 585 20.66 -8.59 -2.45
CA CYS A 585 21.62 -9.68 -2.24
C CYS A 585 21.55 -10.20 -0.80
N GLU A 586 21.75 -11.50 -0.65
CA GLU A 586 21.74 -12.22 0.63
C GLU A 586 22.94 -13.19 0.72
N PRO A 587 23.47 -13.50 1.91
CA PRO A 587 24.44 -14.58 2.08
C PRO A 587 23.89 -15.92 1.56
N TYR A 588 24.72 -16.70 0.86
CA TYR A 588 24.35 -17.99 0.30
C TYR A 588 25.53 -18.96 0.37
N SER A 589 25.51 -19.87 1.35
CA SER A 589 26.61 -20.79 1.62
C SER A 589 27.94 -20.02 1.78
N VAL A 590 28.95 -20.33 0.96
CA VAL A 590 30.27 -19.68 0.95
C VAL A 590 30.37 -18.48 0.00
N THR A 591 29.24 -18.00 -0.54
CA THR A 591 29.14 -16.80 -1.40
C THR A 591 27.93 -15.94 -1.02
N GLN A 592 27.60 -14.94 -1.83
CA GLN A 592 26.33 -14.21 -1.78
C GLN A 592 25.50 -14.50 -3.03
N ARG A 593 24.19 -14.44 -2.89
CA ARG A 593 23.22 -14.58 -3.98
C ARG A 593 22.43 -13.30 -4.12
N CYS A 594 22.44 -12.72 -5.32
CA CYS A 594 21.64 -11.55 -5.68
C CYS A 594 20.42 -11.96 -6.50
N ARG A 595 19.25 -11.39 -6.20
CA ARG A 595 18.01 -11.49 -6.96
C ARG A 595 17.79 -10.18 -7.70
N THR A 596 17.63 -10.25 -9.02
CA THR A 596 17.37 -9.08 -9.86
C THR A 596 15.95 -9.12 -10.42
N LEU A 597 15.23 -8.02 -10.23
CA LEU A 597 13.94 -7.72 -10.83
C LEU A 597 14.11 -6.66 -11.92
N ILE A 598 13.24 -6.70 -12.92
CA ILE A 598 13.14 -5.70 -13.98
C ILE A 598 11.68 -5.25 -14.11
N GLN A 599 11.44 -3.96 -14.32
CA GLN A 599 10.11 -3.49 -14.67
C GLN A 599 9.85 -3.81 -16.14
N ALA A 600 8.87 -4.68 -16.41
CA ALA A 600 8.54 -5.10 -17.77
C ALA A 600 7.05 -5.45 -17.90
N THR A 601 6.52 -5.31 -19.11
CA THR A 601 5.20 -5.84 -19.45
C THR A 601 5.27 -7.35 -19.55
N THR A 602 4.60 -8.03 -18.62
CA THR A 602 4.37 -9.48 -18.67
C THR A 602 3.01 -9.77 -19.28
N VAL A 603 2.82 -10.97 -19.81
CA VAL A 603 1.51 -11.42 -20.30
C VAL A 603 1.08 -12.64 -19.51
N THR A 604 -0.09 -12.57 -18.90
CA THR A 604 -0.71 -13.67 -18.16
C THR A 604 -1.97 -14.13 -18.87
N GLN A 605 -2.38 -15.38 -18.64
CA GLN A 605 -3.65 -15.88 -19.14
C GLN A 605 -4.67 -15.93 -18.00
N VAL A 606 -5.76 -15.16 -18.13
CA VAL A 606 -6.85 -15.10 -17.16
C VAL A 606 -8.15 -15.44 -17.89
N LYS A 607 -8.88 -16.45 -17.40
CA LYS A 607 -10.15 -16.93 -18.01
C LYS A 607 -10.06 -17.15 -19.54
N GLY A 608 -8.93 -17.66 -20.02
CA GLY A 608 -8.68 -17.95 -21.44
C GLY A 608 -8.14 -16.77 -22.26
N GLN A 609 -8.16 -15.54 -21.74
CA GLN A 609 -7.66 -14.34 -22.43
C GLN A 609 -6.23 -13.99 -22.00
N PHE A 610 -5.43 -13.44 -22.92
CA PHE A 610 -4.07 -12.98 -22.65
C PHE A 610 -4.08 -11.50 -22.27
N ILE A 611 -3.68 -11.19 -21.04
CA ILE A 611 -3.71 -9.85 -20.46
C ILE A 611 -2.27 -9.38 -20.24
N LYS A 612 -1.97 -8.15 -20.66
CA LYS A 612 -0.68 -7.50 -20.41
C LYS A 612 -0.71 -6.86 -19.02
N LYS A 613 0.38 -6.99 -18.25
CA LYS A 613 0.57 -6.32 -16.97
C LYS A 613 1.97 -5.72 -16.90
N LEU A 614 2.06 -4.41 -16.71
CA LEU A 614 3.32 -3.75 -16.39
C LEU A 614 3.61 -3.92 -14.89
N GLY A 615 4.86 -4.28 -14.55
CA GLY A 615 5.28 -4.37 -13.16
C GLY A 615 6.67 -4.94 -12.98
N TRP A 616 7.12 -5.05 -11.73
CA TRP A 616 8.36 -5.71 -11.38
C TRP A 616 8.25 -7.21 -11.62
N THR A 617 9.09 -7.74 -12.50
CA THR A 617 9.16 -9.17 -12.81
C THR A 617 10.55 -9.72 -12.51
N PHE A 618 10.61 -10.99 -12.13
CA PHE A 618 11.87 -11.66 -11.87
C PHE A 618 12.69 -11.81 -13.15
N ASN A 619 13.96 -11.37 -13.12
CA ASN A 619 14.88 -11.53 -14.24
C ASN A 619 15.82 -12.72 -14.02
N ASN A 620 16.63 -12.71 -12.96
CA ASN A 620 17.57 -13.79 -12.68
C ASN A 620 18.06 -13.80 -11.21
N LEU A 621 18.72 -14.90 -10.83
CA LEU A 621 19.61 -14.97 -9.67
C LEU A 621 21.07 -14.86 -10.11
N THR A 622 21.92 -14.28 -9.27
CA THR A 622 23.36 -14.14 -9.49
C THR A 622 24.12 -14.60 -8.26
N TYR A 623 24.95 -15.61 -8.40
CA TYR A 623 25.85 -16.05 -7.35
C TYR A 623 27.19 -15.33 -7.51
N LEU A 624 27.57 -14.54 -6.50
CA LEU A 624 28.78 -13.73 -6.51
C LEU A 624 30.05 -14.60 -6.53
N PRO A 625 31.22 -14.02 -6.90
CA PRO A 625 32.44 -14.79 -7.13
C PRO A 625 32.83 -15.72 -5.97
N ALA A 626 32.97 -17.02 -6.26
CA ALA A 626 33.53 -18.02 -5.35
C ALA A 626 34.43 -19.00 -6.11
N LYS A 627 35.33 -19.68 -5.38
CA LYS A 627 36.29 -20.63 -5.99
C LYS A 627 35.53 -21.73 -6.75
N LYS A 628 35.91 -22.05 -7.99
CA LYS A 628 35.27 -23.11 -8.80
C LYS A 628 35.10 -24.45 -8.05
N SER A 629 36.02 -24.78 -7.14
CA SER A 629 35.95 -25.99 -6.31
C SER A 629 34.71 -26.09 -5.44
N VAL A 630 34.11 -24.97 -5.02
CA VAL A 630 32.88 -24.99 -4.19
C VAL A 630 31.64 -25.34 -4.99
N TRP A 631 31.73 -25.22 -6.32
CA TRP A 631 30.68 -25.60 -7.26
C TRP A 631 30.92 -26.98 -7.89
N ALA A 632 31.86 -27.76 -7.36
CA ALA A 632 32.16 -29.09 -7.86
C ALA A 632 30.89 -29.97 -7.86
N GLY A 633 30.57 -30.53 -9.02
CA GLY A 633 29.37 -31.35 -9.22
C GLY A 633 28.06 -30.56 -9.39
N ASN A 634 28.06 -29.24 -9.24
CA ASN A 634 26.87 -28.42 -9.45
C ASN A 634 26.70 -28.09 -10.95
N PRO A 635 25.57 -28.47 -11.58
CA PRO A 635 25.37 -28.26 -13.01
C PRO A 635 25.17 -26.79 -13.42
N LEU A 636 24.92 -25.87 -12.48
CA LEU A 636 24.88 -24.42 -12.74
C LEU A 636 26.26 -23.80 -13.03
N ALA A 637 27.34 -24.53 -12.71
CA ALA A 637 28.72 -24.07 -12.82
C ALA A 637 29.54 -24.85 -13.87
N ARG A 638 28.88 -25.67 -14.70
CA ARG A 638 29.53 -26.45 -15.75
C ARG A 638 28.73 -26.38 -17.04
N THR A 639 29.40 -26.19 -18.17
CA THR A 639 28.75 -26.23 -19.49
C THR A 639 28.08 -27.58 -19.75
N GLY A 640 26.82 -27.56 -20.17
CA GLY A 640 26.06 -28.74 -20.53
C GLY A 640 24.55 -28.58 -20.32
N SER A 641 23.80 -29.57 -20.77
CA SER A 641 22.36 -29.68 -20.51
C SER A 641 22.08 -30.73 -19.44
N TRP A 642 21.05 -30.52 -18.64
CA TRP A 642 20.71 -31.38 -17.52
C TRP A 642 19.23 -31.25 -17.17
N THR A 643 18.69 -32.25 -16.49
CA THR A 643 17.31 -32.24 -16.00
C THR A 643 17.33 -32.07 -14.49
N ALA A 644 16.59 -31.09 -13.98
CA ALA A 644 16.45 -30.86 -12.56
C ALA A 644 15.54 -31.92 -11.91
N ALA A 645 15.58 -32.02 -10.58
CA ALA A 645 14.76 -32.98 -9.84
C ALA A 645 13.24 -32.78 -10.06
N ASP A 646 12.82 -31.57 -10.43
CA ASP A 646 11.44 -31.25 -10.79
C ASP A 646 11.08 -31.61 -12.25
N GLY A 647 11.98 -32.28 -12.97
CA GLY A 647 11.80 -32.68 -14.37
C GLY A 647 12.05 -31.56 -15.39
N ARG A 648 12.36 -30.33 -14.96
CA ARG A 648 12.62 -29.22 -15.87
C ARG A 648 13.95 -29.43 -16.60
N GLN A 649 13.99 -29.15 -17.89
CA GLN A 649 15.21 -29.19 -18.70
C GLN A 649 15.98 -27.86 -18.56
N TRP A 650 17.29 -27.94 -18.39
CA TRP A 650 18.19 -26.81 -18.21
C TRP A 650 19.40 -26.90 -19.13
N ARG A 651 19.97 -25.74 -19.43
CA ARG A 651 21.24 -25.60 -20.12
C ARG A 651 22.09 -24.57 -19.43
N THR A 652 23.35 -24.91 -19.20
CA THR A 652 24.36 -24.01 -18.65
C THR A 652 25.46 -23.79 -19.70
N GLU A 653 25.87 -22.55 -19.89
CA GLU A 653 27.06 -22.19 -20.67
C GLU A 653 28.04 -21.43 -19.78
N CYS A 654 29.34 -21.66 -19.97
CA CYS A 654 30.39 -21.07 -19.14
C CYS A 654 31.56 -20.63 -20.02
N ASN A 655 32.25 -19.57 -19.61
CA ASN A 655 33.44 -19.04 -20.29
C ASN A 655 33.20 -18.69 -21.78
N THR A 656 31.99 -18.25 -22.12
CA THR A 656 31.63 -17.78 -23.47
C THR A 656 31.70 -16.26 -23.54
N PRO A 657 31.65 -15.64 -24.74
CA PRO A 657 31.54 -14.18 -24.87
C PRO A 657 30.36 -13.59 -24.09
N ALA A 658 29.27 -14.33 -23.92
CA ALA A 658 28.09 -13.88 -23.18
C ALA A 658 28.23 -13.96 -21.65
N THR A 659 29.13 -14.81 -21.14
CA THR A 659 29.34 -15.02 -19.70
C THR A 659 30.64 -14.44 -19.15
N GLY A 660 31.58 -14.11 -20.04
CA GLY A 660 32.96 -13.77 -19.66
C GLY A 660 33.76 -14.99 -19.20
N GLY A 661 35.09 -14.83 -19.08
CA GLY A 661 36.03 -15.93 -18.82
C GLY A 661 35.98 -16.56 -17.41
N ASN A 662 35.15 -16.03 -16.51
CA ASN A 662 34.97 -16.52 -15.13
C ASN A 662 33.48 -16.50 -14.72
N GLY A 663 32.59 -16.78 -15.66
CA GLY A 663 31.16 -16.83 -15.39
C GLY A 663 30.45 -17.97 -16.12
N CYS A 664 29.32 -18.38 -15.57
CA CYS A 664 28.34 -19.24 -16.22
C CYS A 664 26.98 -18.56 -16.24
N ARG A 665 26.18 -18.84 -17.28
CA ARG A 665 24.76 -18.51 -17.34
C ARG A 665 23.95 -19.80 -17.53
N SER A 666 22.86 -19.90 -16.79
CA SER A 666 21.94 -21.04 -16.89
C SER A 666 20.57 -20.60 -17.37
N TYR A 667 19.98 -21.43 -18.22
CA TYR A 667 18.70 -21.23 -18.89
C TYR A 667 17.80 -22.41 -18.57
N ALA A 668 16.55 -22.12 -18.25
CA ALA A 668 15.52 -23.12 -17.97
C ALA A 668 14.56 -23.20 -19.16
N THR A 669 14.28 -24.41 -19.64
CA THR A 669 13.20 -24.63 -20.61
C THR A 669 11.87 -24.54 -19.89
N ALA A 670 11.04 -23.57 -20.27
CA ALA A 670 9.75 -23.34 -19.66
C ALA A 670 8.68 -23.03 -20.70
N LYS A 671 7.44 -23.41 -20.38
CA LYS A 671 6.25 -22.98 -21.12
C LYS A 671 5.91 -21.56 -20.67
N VAL A 672 6.00 -20.60 -21.57
CA VAL A 672 5.77 -19.17 -21.31
C VAL A 672 4.81 -18.59 -22.33
N ILE A 673 4.23 -17.43 -22.02
CA ILE A 673 3.39 -16.69 -22.96
C ILE A 673 4.30 -15.71 -23.72
N ASP A 674 4.25 -15.75 -25.04
CA ASP A 674 5.03 -14.86 -25.91
C ASP A 674 4.25 -14.46 -27.17
N ASN A 675 4.76 -13.48 -27.91
CA ASN A 675 4.21 -13.09 -29.19
C ASN A 675 4.49 -14.18 -30.25
N ILE A 676 3.43 -14.80 -30.75
CA ILE A 676 3.42 -15.82 -31.80
C ILE A 676 3.00 -15.25 -33.17
N ALA A 677 2.86 -13.93 -33.30
CA ALA A 677 2.61 -13.28 -34.58
C ALA A 677 3.86 -13.29 -35.46
N LYS A 678 3.68 -13.43 -36.78
CA LYS A 678 4.77 -13.27 -37.75
C LYS A 678 5.13 -11.79 -37.90
N THR A 679 6.36 -11.50 -38.30
CA THR A 679 6.83 -10.14 -38.58
C THR A 679 5.88 -9.44 -39.55
N GLY A 680 5.39 -8.24 -39.18
CA GLY A 680 4.42 -7.46 -39.95
C GLY A 680 2.94 -7.76 -39.66
N GLN A 681 2.63 -8.72 -38.78
CA GLN A 681 1.28 -9.00 -38.31
C GLN A 681 1.00 -8.34 -36.94
N PRO A 682 -0.28 -8.05 -36.63
CA PRO A 682 -0.67 -7.64 -35.29
C PRO A 682 -0.21 -8.65 -34.24
N VAL A 683 0.24 -8.15 -33.08
CA VAL A 683 0.73 -8.97 -31.97
C VAL A 683 -0.34 -9.97 -31.54
N ARG A 684 0.04 -11.23 -31.41
CA ARG A 684 -0.83 -12.30 -30.95
C ARG A 684 -0.07 -13.13 -29.93
N TYR A 685 -0.64 -13.31 -28.74
CA TYR A 685 0.00 -14.08 -27.68
C TYR A 685 -0.40 -15.56 -27.73
N GLY A 686 0.53 -16.41 -27.33
CA GLY A 686 0.30 -17.84 -27.21
C GLY A 686 1.33 -18.47 -26.30
N TRP A 687 1.00 -19.67 -25.81
CA TRP A 687 1.95 -20.46 -25.04
C TRP A 687 3.00 -21.07 -25.97
N ILE A 688 4.27 -20.79 -25.69
CA ILE A 688 5.42 -21.40 -26.36
C ILE A 688 6.34 -22.03 -25.33
N THR A 689 7.08 -23.05 -25.73
CA THR A 689 8.17 -23.61 -24.93
C THR A 689 9.48 -23.06 -25.45
N LYS A 690 10.23 -22.35 -24.61
CA LYS A 690 11.57 -21.83 -24.96
C LYS A 690 12.49 -21.83 -23.75
N GLU A 691 13.78 -21.63 -24.01
CA GLU A 691 14.77 -21.38 -22.96
C GLU A 691 14.61 -19.95 -22.40
N ILE A 692 14.56 -19.83 -21.08
CA ILE A 692 14.49 -18.57 -20.35
C ILE A 692 15.74 -18.44 -19.48
N PHE A 693 16.41 -17.30 -19.57
CA PHE A 693 17.55 -16.98 -18.71
C PHE A 693 17.13 -16.97 -17.23
N ASN A 694 17.94 -17.55 -16.35
CA ASN A 694 17.54 -17.73 -14.95
C ASN A 694 18.66 -17.51 -13.92
N ASN A 695 19.89 -17.99 -14.18
CA ASN A 695 20.98 -17.87 -13.21
C ASN A 695 22.29 -17.36 -13.83
N ILE A 696 23.08 -16.65 -13.03
CA ILE A 696 24.49 -16.34 -13.27
C ILE A 696 25.30 -16.94 -12.13
N VAL A 697 26.40 -17.64 -12.41
CA VAL A 697 27.40 -18.03 -11.42
C VAL A 697 28.72 -17.36 -11.77
N LEU A 698 29.32 -16.64 -10.84
CA LEU A 698 30.63 -16.00 -11.02
C LEU A 698 31.70 -16.76 -10.23
N PHE A 699 32.92 -16.81 -10.79
CA PHE A 699 34.06 -17.48 -10.18
C PHE A 699 35.13 -16.49 -9.72
N SER A 700 35.79 -16.81 -8.59
CA SER A 700 36.96 -16.09 -8.08
C SER A 700 38.29 -16.78 -8.36
#